data_AF-A0A958XH49-F1
#
_entry.id   AF-A0A958XH49-F1
#
_cell.length_a   1.000
_cell.length_b   1.000
_cell.length_c   1.000
_cell.angle_alpha   90.00
_cell.angle_beta   90.00
_cell.angle_gamma   90.00
#
_symmetry.space_group_name_H-M   'P 1'
#
loop_
_entity.id
_entity.type
_entity.pdbx_description
1 polymer ?
#
loop_
_entity_poly.entity_id
_entity_poly.type
_entity_poly.pdbx_seq_one_letter_code
_entity_poly.pdbx_strand_id
1 'polypeptide(L)'
;MYRSTLLFACLFLLPVIQLQSQHIAPRTHSNFDTNWKFSFGHAQNPEKDFNFSLATVFSKSGGAAGTAIDPKFNDSLWRSLNLPHDWAVELPFVYDPAFNVMAHGYKPVGGNYPETSIGWYRKHFKVEATDLGKRFEIQFDGVFRDAEFWVNGFYLGNNKSGYVGAAYDITDFLNYGGQNVLVVRVDATQYEGWFYEGAGIYRHVWLNVFNPIHIAHDGIFAHAVLQGSNAELTVETTVENHGDVPADRTVEVYLTDRNGKIVARAKPQSLAMEVNASKTAVSTLSVDKPRLWNLDDPYLYRIHVEVRAGGIIMDKQLLRFGFRTIEIKTNGVFLNGKHVKLYGVNCHQDHAGVGSALPDYLQFYRIRLLKNLGVNAYRTSHNAPTPELLDACDSLGMLVMDEQRLLNSGAEYMDQFERLLRRDRSRTSVFMWSIGNEEGWIHTTPVGKRIAQTFIKKQHEFDPTRTCTYAADVANVYNGVNEVIPVRSFNYRQFGVADYHRDHPDQPIIGTEMGSTVTSRGMYEKDSIRGYVPDQDITAPWWASTAETWWTLAAENDFWLGGFVWTGLDYRGEPTPFEWPNINSHFGIMDMCGFPKNLYYYYQSWWTDKDVLHISPHWNWLGKRNEPIDVWVNSNADKVELFLNDKSLGEKPMPRNSHLKWTVDYQPGTLKAVATKNGRQFETKVETTGTPTEISLTPYKTTLLADGSDVSVVNVTVFDREGRVVPNANNLVTFHLEGPGKIIGVGNGDPSCHEPDICAEGAWQRSLFNGHCQVLIQAGTVPGMIKFEARSPNLWAGTTDIITVGPGSVASVNIDDTYRLKGETAKDRPVDKMIGADISFLPQLEARGIKFKEDGVEKDAIELLKQHGFNYVRLRLFHNPSLENGYSPKDGFCDLEHTLAMAKRVKAAGMKLLLDFHYSDYWADPGKQYKPKAWEGLAFPELKKALYDYTYDVIKQLKAQGTTPDMVQIGNEINHGIVWPEGNVQHLDSLAQLLNAGTAAVKAVDPAIQMMLHVALGGQHDESVFFIDNMLRRGVHFDVIGESYYPKWHGTLDDLRDNLNDLVRRYDKDVIVVEYSARKEAVHKIVFDIPGGRGKGTCIWEPLSTWESFFDREGNANDYLKLYDRFKAKYLQR
;
A
#
# COMPACT_ATOMS: atom_id res chain seq x y z
N MET A 1 46.32 -29.97 -77.64
CA MET A 1 47.03 -29.01 -78.50
C MET A 1 47.40 -27.80 -77.65
N TYR A 2 48.67 -27.41 -77.73
CA TYR A 2 49.31 -26.15 -77.30
C TYR A 2 49.33 -25.70 -75.84
N ARG A 3 50.58 -25.50 -75.41
CA ARG A 3 51.12 -24.91 -74.17
C ARG A 3 50.71 -23.44 -74.01
N SER A 4 50.68 -22.93 -72.78
CA SER A 4 51.53 -21.81 -72.32
C SER A 4 51.47 -21.63 -70.80
N THR A 5 52.64 -21.32 -70.25
CA THR A 5 53.06 -21.23 -68.85
C THR A 5 52.73 -19.85 -68.24
N LEU A 6 52.41 -19.74 -66.94
CA LEU A 6 52.86 -18.63 -66.08
C LEU A 6 52.65 -18.89 -64.57
N LEU A 7 53.55 -18.25 -63.81
CA LEU A 7 53.97 -18.44 -62.42
C LEU A 7 52.96 -18.05 -61.31
N PHE A 8 53.08 -18.77 -60.19
CA PHE A 8 53.04 -18.33 -58.78
C PHE A 8 52.39 -16.99 -58.37
N ALA A 9 51.38 -17.07 -57.50
CA ALA A 9 51.27 -16.23 -56.30
C ALA A 9 50.39 -16.93 -55.24
N CYS A 10 50.97 -17.29 -54.10
CA CYS A 10 50.25 -17.70 -52.91
C CYS A 10 49.45 -16.52 -52.34
N LEU A 11 48.13 -16.66 -52.25
CA LEU A 11 47.27 -15.74 -51.50
C LEU A 11 46.52 -16.54 -50.43
N PHE A 12 46.89 -16.26 -49.18
CA PHE A 12 46.19 -16.68 -47.97
C PHE A 12 44.73 -16.21 -48.03
N LEU A 13 43.79 -17.15 -48.18
CA LEU A 13 42.38 -16.92 -47.89
C LEU A 13 42.17 -17.16 -46.38
N LEU A 14 42.32 -16.10 -45.60
CA LEU A 14 41.75 -16.02 -44.25
C LEU A 14 40.22 -16.04 -44.39
N PRO A 15 39.50 -16.96 -43.71
CA PRO A 15 38.06 -16.80 -43.58
C PRO A 15 37.84 -15.61 -42.66
N VAL A 16 37.30 -14.52 -43.21
CA VAL A 16 36.71 -13.45 -42.41
C VAL A 16 35.46 -14.06 -41.77
N ILE A 17 35.64 -14.65 -40.58
CA ILE A 17 34.54 -14.91 -39.65
C ILE A 17 34.05 -13.51 -39.28
N GLN A 18 32.97 -13.06 -39.91
CA GLN A 18 32.16 -11.99 -39.35
C GLN A 18 31.58 -12.54 -38.05
N LEU A 19 32.30 -12.33 -36.95
CA LEU A 19 31.72 -12.27 -35.61
C LEU A 19 30.70 -11.14 -35.67
N GLN A 20 29.44 -11.47 -35.98
CA GLN A 20 28.34 -10.65 -35.54
C GLN A 20 28.52 -10.52 -34.03
N SER A 21 28.83 -9.33 -33.55
CA SER A 21 28.79 -9.05 -32.13
C SER A 21 27.34 -9.26 -31.70
N GLN A 22 27.01 -10.45 -31.20
CA GLN A 22 25.78 -10.63 -30.44
C GLN A 22 25.79 -9.54 -29.38
N HIS A 23 24.74 -8.72 -29.35
CA HIS A 23 24.55 -7.75 -28.28
C HIS A 23 24.51 -8.54 -26.97
N ILE A 24 25.60 -8.48 -26.20
CA ILE A 24 25.70 -9.08 -24.88
C ILE A 24 24.88 -8.20 -23.95
N ALA A 25 23.58 -8.48 -23.88
CA ALA A 25 22.69 -7.87 -22.91
C ALA A 25 22.79 -8.64 -21.59
N PRO A 26 22.74 -7.95 -20.43
CA PRO A 26 22.63 -8.60 -19.13
C PRO A 26 21.25 -9.26 -18.98
N ARG A 27 21.04 -9.98 -17.87
CA ARG A 27 19.77 -10.61 -17.53
C ARG A 27 18.57 -9.69 -17.70
N THR A 28 17.49 -10.27 -18.21
CA THR A 28 16.14 -9.71 -18.16
C THR A 28 15.27 -10.57 -17.26
N HIS A 29 14.42 -9.93 -16.46
CA HIS A 29 13.39 -10.53 -15.62
C HIS A 29 12.11 -9.81 -16.00
N SER A 30 11.28 -10.46 -16.82
CA SER A 30 10.13 -9.82 -17.46
C SER A 30 8.85 -10.45 -16.95
N ASN A 31 7.90 -9.62 -16.51
CA ASN A 31 6.57 -10.09 -16.14
C ASN A 31 5.93 -10.80 -17.36
N PHE A 32 5.40 -11.98 -17.14
CA PHE A 32 4.89 -12.88 -18.17
C PHE A 32 3.38 -13.14 -18.04
N ASP A 33 2.68 -12.28 -17.31
CA ASP A 33 1.28 -12.46 -16.93
C ASP A 33 0.26 -12.13 -18.02
N THR A 34 0.67 -11.40 -19.05
CA THR A 34 -0.27 -10.93 -20.07
C THR A 34 -0.59 -12.02 -21.11
N ASN A 35 -1.78 -11.97 -21.72
CA ASN A 35 -2.15 -12.78 -22.90
C ASN A 35 -2.12 -14.31 -22.68
N TRP A 36 -2.70 -14.79 -21.59
CA TRP A 36 -2.93 -16.22 -21.37
C TRP A 36 -4.28 -16.67 -21.91
N LYS A 37 -4.38 -17.97 -22.20
CA LYS A 37 -5.61 -18.69 -22.48
C LYS A 37 -5.98 -19.57 -21.30
N PHE A 38 -7.25 -19.61 -20.96
CA PHE A 38 -7.78 -20.42 -19.87
C PHE A 38 -9.02 -21.21 -20.29
N SER A 39 -9.09 -22.46 -19.84
CA SER A 39 -10.29 -23.29 -19.87
C SER A 39 -10.35 -24.19 -18.65
N PHE A 40 -11.55 -24.48 -18.18
CA PHE A 40 -11.76 -25.59 -17.25
C PHE A 40 -11.44 -26.91 -17.95
N GLY A 41 -10.80 -27.81 -17.19
CA GLY A 41 -10.68 -29.24 -17.47
C GLY A 41 -11.72 -30.04 -16.68
N HIS A 42 -11.38 -31.27 -16.30
CA HIS A 42 -12.28 -32.08 -15.47
C HIS A 42 -11.54 -33.12 -14.62
N ALA A 43 -11.70 -33.10 -13.29
CA ALA A 43 -10.92 -33.95 -12.38
C ALA A 43 -11.17 -35.46 -12.55
N GLN A 44 -12.37 -35.84 -12.98
CA GLN A 44 -12.81 -37.25 -13.03
C GLN A 44 -13.15 -37.78 -14.43
N ASN A 45 -13.07 -36.96 -15.48
CA ASN A 45 -13.46 -37.36 -16.84
C ASN A 45 -12.34 -36.95 -17.80
N PRO A 46 -11.49 -37.91 -18.21
CA PRO A 46 -10.34 -37.63 -19.07
C PRO A 46 -10.68 -37.00 -20.41
N GLU A 47 -11.83 -37.33 -21.03
CA GLU A 47 -12.24 -36.73 -22.31
C GLU A 47 -12.54 -35.24 -22.16
N LYS A 48 -13.15 -34.86 -21.03
CA LYS A 48 -13.40 -33.46 -20.66
C LYS A 48 -12.16 -32.76 -20.10
N ASP A 49 -11.12 -33.51 -19.73
CA ASP A 49 -9.80 -33.01 -19.35
C ASP A 49 -8.82 -33.04 -20.53
N PHE A 50 -9.31 -32.71 -21.73
CA PHE A 50 -8.54 -32.67 -22.97
C PHE A 50 -7.75 -33.96 -23.26
N ASN A 51 -8.36 -35.11 -22.99
CA ASN A 51 -7.77 -36.45 -23.14
C ASN A 51 -6.46 -36.65 -22.37
N PHE A 52 -6.19 -35.87 -21.31
CA PHE A 52 -4.90 -35.86 -20.63
C PHE A 52 -4.45 -37.27 -20.22
N SER A 53 -5.27 -38.03 -19.50
CA SER A 53 -4.91 -39.40 -19.08
C SER A 53 -5.22 -40.49 -20.12
N LEU A 54 -5.78 -40.14 -21.29
CA LEU A 54 -6.06 -41.09 -22.38
C LEU A 54 -4.97 -41.09 -23.45
N ALA A 55 -4.44 -39.90 -23.79
CA ALA A 55 -3.59 -39.70 -24.96
C ALA A 55 -2.20 -39.14 -24.63
N THR A 56 -1.93 -38.68 -23.40
CA THR A 56 -0.58 -38.22 -23.03
C THR A 56 0.39 -39.41 -22.98
N VAL A 57 1.52 -39.30 -23.67
CA VAL A 57 2.50 -40.39 -23.78
C VAL A 57 3.84 -39.98 -23.17
N PHE A 58 4.11 -40.43 -21.95
CA PHE A 58 5.41 -40.21 -21.29
C PHE A 58 6.53 -41.10 -21.84
N SER A 59 6.22 -42.13 -22.63
CA SER A 59 7.24 -42.99 -23.26
C SER A 59 7.93 -42.36 -24.47
N LYS A 60 7.50 -41.15 -24.89
CA LYS A 60 8.02 -40.39 -26.03
C LYS A 60 8.09 -38.90 -25.70
N SER A 61 9.30 -38.36 -25.55
CA SER A 61 9.49 -36.92 -25.29
C SER A 61 8.87 -36.05 -26.39
N GLY A 62 8.11 -35.02 -26.01
CA GLY A 62 7.42 -34.11 -26.93
C GLY A 62 6.14 -34.66 -27.56
N GLY A 63 5.76 -35.92 -27.28
CA GLY A 63 4.56 -36.56 -27.84
C GLY A 63 3.28 -36.19 -27.07
N ALA A 64 2.45 -35.32 -27.65
CA ALA A 64 1.24 -34.81 -26.99
C ALA A 64 -0.02 -34.79 -27.89
N ALA A 65 0.02 -35.47 -29.04
CA ALA A 65 -1.05 -35.41 -30.02
C ALA A 65 -2.43 -35.78 -29.44
N GLY A 66 -3.44 -34.94 -29.70
CA GLY A 66 -4.80 -35.15 -29.24
C GLY A 66 -5.10 -34.61 -27.83
N THR A 67 -4.15 -33.91 -27.20
CA THR A 67 -4.34 -33.26 -25.90
C THR A 67 -4.13 -31.75 -25.96
N ALA A 68 -4.50 -31.03 -24.89
CA ALA A 68 -4.19 -29.62 -24.72
C ALA A 68 -2.70 -29.32 -24.48
N ILE A 69 -1.83 -30.34 -24.43
CA ILE A 69 -0.37 -30.17 -24.34
C ILE A 69 0.24 -29.99 -25.73
N ASP A 70 -0.41 -30.47 -26.80
CA ASP A 70 0.07 -30.33 -28.18
C ASP A 70 0.22 -28.84 -28.56
N PRO A 71 1.37 -28.40 -29.08
CA PRO A 71 1.52 -27.06 -29.63
C PRO A 71 0.51 -26.74 -30.74
N LYS A 72 0.01 -27.74 -31.46
CA LYS A 72 -0.99 -27.62 -32.53
C LYS A 72 -2.44 -27.61 -32.02
N PHE A 73 -2.67 -27.79 -30.72
CA PHE A 73 -4.02 -27.73 -30.15
C PHE A 73 -4.66 -26.36 -30.42
N ASN A 74 -5.91 -26.36 -30.86
CA ASN A 74 -6.65 -25.14 -31.17
C ASN A 74 -7.34 -24.59 -29.91
N ASP A 75 -6.71 -23.60 -29.28
CA ASP A 75 -7.22 -22.89 -28.10
C ASP A 75 -7.95 -21.57 -28.44
N SER A 76 -8.36 -21.37 -29.70
CA SER A 76 -9.05 -20.13 -30.12
C SER A 76 -10.36 -19.85 -29.37
N LEU A 77 -11.02 -20.90 -28.88
CA LEU A 77 -12.25 -20.81 -28.07
C LEU A 77 -11.99 -20.66 -26.57
N TRP A 78 -10.74 -20.76 -26.12
CA TRP A 78 -10.39 -20.56 -24.71
C TRP A 78 -10.44 -19.07 -24.33
N ARG A 79 -10.86 -18.79 -23.09
CA ARG A 79 -10.95 -17.44 -22.55
C ARG A 79 -9.57 -16.79 -22.56
N SER A 80 -9.47 -15.56 -23.05
CA SER A 80 -8.27 -14.74 -22.88
C SER A 80 -8.31 -14.02 -21.55
N LEU A 81 -7.21 -14.06 -20.80
CA LEU A 81 -7.04 -13.35 -19.54
C LEU A 81 -5.59 -12.95 -19.30
N ASN A 82 -5.38 -12.12 -18.28
CA ASN A 82 -4.06 -11.86 -17.71
C ASN A 82 -4.01 -12.51 -16.32
N LEU A 83 -2.81 -12.88 -15.90
CA LEU A 83 -2.50 -13.28 -14.53
C LEU A 83 -2.20 -12.02 -13.67
N PRO A 84 -2.15 -12.16 -12.35
CA PRO A 84 -2.59 -13.31 -11.55
C PRO A 84 -4.09 -13.64 -11.73
N HIS A 85 -4.45 -14.92 -11.68
CA HIS A 85 -5.83 -15.40 -11.87
C HIS A 85 -6.19 -16.47 -10.83
N ASP A 86 -7.16 -16.14 -10.00
CA ASP A 86 -7.89 -17.04 -9.12
C ASP A 86 -9.27 -17.30 -9.76
N TRP A 87 -9.53 -18.50 -10.28
CA TRP A 87 -10.83 -18.78 -10.90
C TRP A 87 -11.91 -19.06 -9.85
N ALA A 88 -11.54 -19.43 -8.62
CA ALA A 88 -12.51 -19.80 -7.59
C ALA A 88 -13.33 -18.60 -7.13
N VAL A 89 -12.75 -17.39 -7.13
CA VAL A 89 -13.47 -16.16 -6.74
C VAL A 89 -14.60 -15.83 -7.71
N GLU A 90 -14.45 -16.21 -8.99
CA GLU A 90 -15.43 -15.99 -10.05
C GLU A 90 -16.63 -16.96 -10.00
N LEU A 91 -16.50 -18.08 -9.27
CA LEU A 91 -17.57 -19.08 -9.15
C LEU A 91 -18.71 -18.55 -8.24
N PRO A 92 -19.96 -18.96 -8.49
CA PRO A 92 -21.05 -18.65 -7.58
C PRO A 92 -20.84 -19.31 -6.20
N PHE A 93 -21.51 -18.79 -5.17
CA PHE A 93 -21.59 -19.47 -3.87
C PHE A 93 -22.62 -20.59 -3.93
N VAL A 94 -22.30 -21.73 -3.30
CA VAL A 94 -23.19 -22.90 -3.22
C VAL A 94 -23.32 -23.38 -1.79
N TYR A 95 -24.52 -23.76 -1.37
CA TYR A 95 -24.66 -24.47 -0.09
C TYR A 95 -24.29 -25.94 -0.26
N ASP A 96 -23.20 -26.35 0.38
CA ASP A 96 -22.74 -27.74 0.47
C ASP A 96 -22.18 -27.98 1.87
N PRO A 97 -22.71 -28.95 2.64
CA PRO A 97 -22.26 -29.20 4.01
C PRO A 97 -20.88 -29.90 4.09
N ALA A 98 -20.26 -30.22 2.95
CA ALA A 98 -18.92 -30.80 2.95
C ALA A 98 -17.91 -29.80 3.55
N PHE A 99 -17.14 -30.26 4.54
CA PHE A 99 -16.18 -29.42 5.28
C PHE A 99 -15.22 -28.68 4.36
N ASN A 100 -14.71 -29.33 3.31
CA ASN A 100 -13.80 -28.71 2.35
C ASN A 100 -14.45 -27.57 1.57
N VAL A 101 -15.76 -27.62 1.30
CA VAL A 101 -16.46 -26.55 0.58
C VAL A 101 -16.76 -25.39 1.53
N MET A 102 -17.24 -25.69 2.74
CA MET A 102 -17.46 -24.70 3.80
C MET A 102 -16.18 -23.96 4.17
N ALA A 103 -15.09 -24.68 4.42
CA ALA A 103 -13.81 -24.11 4.83
C ALA A 103 -13.21 -23.17 3.78
N HIS A 104 -13.61 -23.29 2.52
CA HIS A 104 -13.19 -22.44 1.40
C HIS A 104 -14.28 -21.44 0.98
N GLY A 105 -15.15 -21.07 1.92
CA GLY A 105 -16.15 -20.01 1.71
C GLY A 105 -17.23 -20.38 0.70
N TYR A 106 -17.60 -21.66 0.64
CA TYR A 106 -18.70 -22.16 -0.18
C TYR A 106 -18.51 -21.95 -1.68
N LYS A 107 -17.26 -21.93 -2.15
CA LYS A 107 -16.94 -21.98 -3.58
C LYS A 107 -16.97 -23.44 -4.06
N PRO A 108 -17.60 -23.74 -5.20
CA PRO A 108 -17.72 -25.10 -5.72
C PRO A 108 -16.40 -25.58 -6.33
N VAL A 109 -15.42 -25.90 -5.48
CA VAL A 109 -14.11 -26.47 -5.84
C VAL A 109 -13.84 -27.66 -4.92
N GLY A 110 -13.12 -28.65 -5.41
CA GLY A 110 -12.76 -29.87 -4.68
C GLY A 110 -13.44 -31.12 -5.23
N GLY A 111 -13.27 -32.25 -4.56
CA GLY A 111 -13.71 -33.57 -5.04
C GLY A 111 -15.18 -33.71 -5.45
N ASN A 112 -16.08 -32.89 -4.90
CA ASN A 112 -17.51 -32.85 -5.25
C ASN A 112 -17.82 -32.04 -6.52
N TYR A 113 -16.88 -31.22 -6.99
CA TYR A 113 -17.04 -30.30 -8.13
C TYR A 113 -15.94 -30.53 -9.17
N PRO A 114 -15.91 -31.71 -9.80
CA PRO A 114 -14.84 -32.08 -10.73
C PRO A 114 -14.76 -31.18 -11.98
N GLU A 115 -15.83 -30.50 -12.36
CA GLU A 115 -15.93 -29.58 -13.50
C GLU A 115 -15.27 -28.20 -13.27
N THR A 116 -14.98 -27.85 -12.02
CA THR A 116 -14.42 -26.55 -11.61
C THR A 116 -13.14 -26.69 -10.79
N SER A 117 -12.62 -27.92 -10.65
CA SER A 117 -11.41 -28.23 -9.88
C SER A 117 -10.13 -28.30 -10.72
N ILE A 118 -10.23 -28.43 -12.04
CA ILE A 118 -9.08 -28.43 -12.95
C ILE A 118 -9.10 -27.19 -13.83
N GLY A 119 -8.00 -26.45 -13.84
CA GLY A 119 -7.77 -25.32 -14.75
C GLY A 119 -6.62 -25.59 -15.70
N TRP A 120 -6.81 -25.33 -16.98
CA TRP A 120 -5.74 -25.36 -17.97
C TRP A 120 -5.40 -23.95 -18.43
N TYR A 121 -4.11 -23.64 -18.41
CA TYR A 121 -3.57 -22.39 -18.92
C TYR A 121 -2.65 -22.67 -20.11
N ARG A 122 -2.75 -21.83 -21.15
CA ARG A 122 -1.90 -21.89 -22.33
C ARG A 122 -1.39 -20.50 -22.69
N LYS A 123 -0.12 -20.41 -23.09
CA LYS A 123 0.49 -19.16 -23.55
C LYS A 123 1.35 -19.40 -24.78
N HIS A 124 1.09 -18.62 -25.81
CA HIS A 124 1.91 -18.57 -27.02
C HIS A 124 2.91 -17.42 -26.89
N PHE A 125 4.17 -17.69 -27.21
CA PHE A 125 5.22 -16.68 -27.19
C PHE A 125 6.30 -16.99 -28.23
N LYS A 126 7.01 -15.95 -28.66
CA LYS A 126 8.13 -16.08 -29.60
C LYS A 126 9.44 -15.89 -28.87
N VAL A 127 10.47 -16.57 -29.36
CA VAL A 127 11.86 -16.35 -28.98
C VAL A 127 12.62 -16.03 -30.26
N GLU A 128 13.43 -14.97 -30.25
CA GLU A 128 14.14 -14.53 -31.43
C GLU A 128 15.28 -15.50 -31.79
N ALA A 129 15.54 -15.69 -33.09
CA ALA A 129 16.63 -16.55 -33.54
C ALA A 129 18.01 -16.05 -33.05
N THR A 130 18.14 -14.75 -32.81
CA THR A 130 19.36 -14.11 -32.30
C THR A 130 19.65 -14.41 -30.84
N ASP A 131 18.67 -14.91 -30.08
CA ASP A 131 18.84 -15.28 -28.68
C ASP A 131 19.35 -16.72 -28.49
N LEU A 132 19.60 -17.45 -29.59
CA LEU A 132 20.25 -18.76 -29.53
C LEU A 132 21.59 -18.66 -28.79
N GLY A 133 21.76 -19.53 -27.78
CA GLY A 133 22.92 -19.53 -26.89
C GLY A 133 22.73 -18.77 -25.58
N LYS A 134 21.59 -18.10 -25.37
CA LYS A 134 21.16 -17.63 -24.03
C LYS A 134 20.45 -18.75 -23.26
N ARG A 135 20.22 -18.54 -21.97
CA ARG A 135 19.40 -19.38 -21.10
C ARG A 135 18.05 -18.72 -20.87
N PHE A 136 17.01 -19.55 -20.80
CA PHE A 136 15.62 -19.15 -20.57
C PHE A 136 15.04 -19.94 -19.41
N GLU A 137 14.47 -19.25 -18.43
CA GLU A 137 13.77 -19.85 -17.29
C GLU A 137 12.38 -19.24 -17.17
N ILE A 138 11.38 -20.08 -16.91
CA ILE A 138 10.04 -19.64 -16.51
C ILE A 138 9.93 -19.85 -15.00
N GLN A 139 9.61 -18.78 -14.30
CA GLN A 139 9.39 -18.79 -12.85
C GLN A 139 7.91 -18.52 -12.56
N PHE A 140 7.31 -19.33 -11.69
CA PHE A 140 5.98 -19.14 -11.13
C PHE A 140 6.14 -18.84 -9.65
N ASP A 141 5.58 -17.74 -9.14
CA ASP A 141 5.72 -17.37 -7.72
C ASP A 141 4.75 -18.14 -6.81
N GLY A 142 3.70 -18.73 -7.38
CA GLY A 142 2.75 -19.61 -6.70
C GLY A 142 1.59 -20.01 -7.62
N VAL A 143 1.21 -21.28 -7.54
CA VAL A 143 0.09 -21.86 -8.29
C VAL A 143 -0.67 -22.77 -7.32
N PHE A 144 -1.97 -22.53 -7.15
CA PHE A 144 -2.80 -23.35 -6.27
C PHE A 144 -3.67 -24.31 -7.10
N ARG A 145 -3.36 -25.61 -7.13
CA ARG A 145 -2.15 -26.31 -6.65
C ARG A 145 -1.84 -27.50 -7.55
N ASP A 146 -0.88 -28.33 -7.15
CA ASP A 146 -0.48 -29.55 -7.86
C ASP A 146 -0.36 -29.34 -9.37
N ALA A 147 0.44 -28.33 -9.72
CA ALA A 147 0.54 -27.85 -11.08
C ALA A 147 1.56 -28.66 -11.87
N GLU A 148 1.24 -28.99 -13.11
CA GLU A 148 2.12 -29.65 -14.07
C GLU A 148 2.41 -28.73 -15.25
N PHE A 149 3.65 -28.75 -15.75
CA PHE A 149 4.17 -27.74 -16.68
C PHE A 149 4.76 -28.37 -17.95
N TRP A 150 4.45 -27.78 -19.10
CA TRP A 150 5.02 -28.19 -20.39
C TRP A 150 5.42 -27.00 -21.25
N VAL A 151 6.50 -27.15 -22.01
CA VAL A 151 6.83 -26.26 -23.15
C VAL A 151 6.97 -27.09 -24.41
N ASN A 152 6.26 -26.71 -25.47
CA ASN A 152 6.29 -27.38 -26.77
C ASN A 152 6.04 -28.91 -26.71
N GLY A 153 5.21 -29.35 -25.75
CA GLY A 153 4.92 -30.75 -25.50
C GLY A 153 5.94 -31.49 -24.62
N PHE A 154 7.04 -30.87 -24.22
CA PHE A 154 8.01 -31.42 -23.27
C PHE A 154 7.59 -31.14 -21.84
N TYR A 155 7.53 -32.19 -21.02
CA TYR A 155 7.22 -32.08 -19.60
C TYR A 155 8.42 -31.50 -18.84
N LEU A 156 8.19 -30.42 -18.10
CA LEU A 156 9.21 -29.72 -17.32
C LEU A 156 9.26 -30.23 -15.87
N GLY A 157 8.09 -30.54 -15.30
CA GLY A 157 7.97 -30.98 -13.92
C GLY A 157 6.60 -30.70 -13.33
N ASN A 158 6.51 -30.92 -12.02
CA ASN A 158 5.33 -30.71 -11.19
C ASN A 158 5.71 -29.87 -9.95
N ASN A 159 4.78 -29.07 -9.45
CA ASN A 159 4.89 -28.36 -8.18
C ASN A 159 3.63 -28.62 -7.33
N LYS A 160 3.78 -29.39 -6.25
CA LYS A 160 2.64 -29.75 -5.39
C LYS A 160 2.19 -28.65 -4.46
N SER A 161 3.12 -27.77 -4.06
CA SER A 161 2.84 -26.66 -3.17
C SER A 161 1.80 -25.74 -3.79
N GLY A 162 0.81 -25.36 -2.98
CA GLY A 162 -0.09 -24.27 -3.32
C GLY A 162 0.54 -22.88 -3.22
N TYR A 163 1.72 -22.74 -2.60
CA TYR A 163 2.20 -21.43 -2.13
C TYR A 163 3.63 -21.10 -2.54
N VAL A 164 4.59 -22.00 -2.33
CA VAL A 164 5.96 -21.75 -2.80
C VAL A 164 6.04 -22.07 -4.28
N GLY A 165 6.52 -21.09 -5.03
CA GLY A 165 6.68 -21.14 -6.47
C GLY A 165 7.76 -22.11 -6.96
N ALA A 166 7.83 -22.31 -8.27
CA ALA A 166 8.84 -23.15 -8.92
C ALA A 166 9.39 -22.45 -10.18
N ALA A 167 10.64 -22.76 -10.52
CA ALA A 167 11.29 -22.27 -11.72
C ALA A 167 11.81 -23.43 -12.58
N TYR A 168 11.69 -23.30 -13.90
CA TYR A 168 12.08 -24.32 -14.87
C TYR A 168 12.94 -23.70 -15.95
N ASP A 169 14.13 -24.25 -16.17
CA ASP A 169 14.94 -23.94 -17.35
C ASP A 169 14.29 -24.58 -18.58
N ILE A 170 13.93 -23.76 -19.57
CA ILE A 170 13.24 -24.17 -20.78
C ILE A 170 14.13 -24.08 -22.04
N THR A 171 15.41 -23.74 -21.88
CA THR A 171 16.34 -23.36 -22.95
C THR A 171 16.36 -24.36 -24.10
N ASP A 172 16.40 -25.65 -23.79
CA ASP A 172 16.60 -26.74 -24.76
C ASP A 172 15.30 -27.13 -25.49
N PHE A 173 14.14 -26.68 -25.01
CA PHE A 173 12.83 -27.02 -25.55
C PHE A 173 12.27 -25.94 -26.48
N LEU A 174 12.96 -24.81 -26.63
CA LEU A 174 12.52 -23.64 -27.38
C LEU A 174 12.73 -23.77 -28.90
N ASN A 175 11.74 -23.32 -29.65
CA ASN A 175 11.84 -23.03 -31.08
C ASN A 175 12.35 -21.60 -31.28
N TYR A 176 13.66 -21.44 -31.46
CA TYR A 176 14.30 -20.17 -31.77
C TYR A 176 13.91 -19.66 -33.16
N GLY A 177 13.50 -18.40 -33.27
CA GLY A 177 12.93 -17.81 -34.48
C GLY A 177 11.50 -18.27 -34.79
N GLY A 178 10.87 -19.01 -33.86
CA GLY A 178 9.55 -19.61 -34.04
C GLY A 178 8.59 -19.33 -32.87
N GLN A 179 7.41 -19.96 -32.94
CA GLN A 179 6.42 -19.94 -31.87
C GLN A 179 6.69 -21.05 -30.86
N ASN A 180 6.41 -20.73 -29.60
CA ASN A 180 6.50 -21.61 -28.46
C ASN A 180 5.17 -21.62 -27.72
N VAL A 181 4.83 -22.77 -27.13
CA VAL A 181 3.60 -22.93 -26.35
C VAL A 181 3.96 -23.42 -24.96
N LEU A 182 3.67 -22.61 -23.94
CA LEU A 182 3.69 -22.98 -22.52
C LEU A 182 2.31 -23.45 -22.12
N VAL A 183 2.23 -24.59 -21.43
CA VAL A 183 0.99 -25.19 -20.95
C VAL A 183 1.13 -25.50 -19.45
N VAL A 184 0.11 -25.15 -18.68
CA VAL A 184 0.02 -25.47 -17.25
C VAL A 184 -1.32 -26.14 -16.98
N ARG A 185 -1.30 -27.32 -16.37
CA ARG A 185 -2.49 -27.97 -15.81
C ARG A 185 -2.45 -27.76 -14.30
N VAL A 186 -3.52 -27.24 -13.72
CA VAL A 186 -3.63 -26.94 -12.29
C VAL A 186 -4.74 -27.79 -11.69
N ASP A 187 -4.44 -28.52 -10.61
CA ASP A 187 -5.37 -29.43 -9.94
C ASP A 187 -5.68 -28.96 -8.51
N ALA A 188 -6.84 -28.32 -8.36
CA ALA A 188 -7.36 -27.85 -7.08
C ALA A 188 -8.37 -28.83 -6.45
N THR A 189 -8.34 -30.10 -6.84
CA THR A 189 -9.29 -31.12 -6.31
C THR A 189 -9.06 -31.39 -4.82
N GLN A 190 -7.82 -31.21 -4.34
CA GLN A 190 -7.42 -31.35 -2.94
C GLN A 190 -7.09 -29.98 -2.34
N TYR A 191 -7.29 -29.84 -1.03
CA TYR A 191 -6.98 -28.64 -0.27
C TYR A 191 -5.76 -28.87 0.64
N GLU A 192 -5.06 -27.79 0.97
CA GLU A 192 -3.89 -27.76 1.85
C GLU A 192 -4.24 -27.19 3.22
N GLY A 193 -5.30 -26.36 3.31
CA GLY A 193 -5.71 -25.62 4.50
C GLY A 193 -7.19 -25.77 4.88
N TRP A 194 -7.62 -24.97 5.87
CA TRP A 194 -9.01 -24.87 6.31
C TRP A 194 -9.54 -23.44 6.16
N PHE A 195 -9.12 -22.77 5.10
CA PHE A 195 -9.43 -21.39 4.75
C PHE A 195 -9.51 -21.28 3.22
N TYR A 196 -9.90 -20.12 2.68
CA TYR A 196 -9.93 -19.93 1.23
C TYR A 196 -8.52 -19.82 0.63
N GLU A 197 -8.11 -20.85 -0.12
CA GLU A 197 -6.80 -20.91 -0.77
C GLU A 197 -6.82 -20.27 -2.17
N GLY A 198 -8.00 -20.16 -2.79
CA GLY A 198 -8.17 -19.82 -4.21
C GLY A 198 -7.91 -21.02 -5.12
N ALA A 199 -7.89 -20.80 -6.44
CA ALA A 199 -7.47 -21.83 -7.40
C ALA A 199 -6.91 -21.20 -8.70
N GLY A 200 -5.73 -21.66 -9.13
CA GLY A 200 -5.08 -21.21 -10.36
C GLY A 200 -3.70 -20.61 -10.18
N ILE A 201 -3.22 -19.94 -11.23
CA ILE A 201 -1.95 -19.19 -11.22
C ILE A 201 -2.22 -17.82 -10.60
N TYR A 202 -2.34 -17.81 -9.27
CA TYR A 202 -2.79 -16.65 -8.50
C TYR A 202 -1.66 -15.72 -8.03
N ARG A 203 -0.40 -16.02 -8.39
CA ARG A 203 0.76 -15.13 -8.28
C ARG A 203 1.43 -14.94 -9.64
N HIS A 204 2.41 -14.05 -9.71
CA HIS A 204 3.09 -13.70 -10.96
C HIS A 204 3.82 -14.88 -11.61
N VAL A 205 3.93 -14.78 -12.93
CA VAL A 205 4.83 -15.58 -13.76
C VAL A 205 5.88 -14.66 -14.36
N TRP A 206 7.13 -15.09 -14.37
CA TRP A 206 8.26 -14.35 -14.91
C TRP A 206 8.99 -15.15 -15.98
N LEU A 207 9.43 -14.45 -17.04
CA LEU A 207 10.39 -14.95 -18.01
C LEU A 207 11.77 -14.36 -17.70
N ASN A 208 12.67 -15.24 -17.29
CA ASN A 208 14.06 -14.93 -17.01
C ASN A 208 14.92 -15.30 -18.21
N VAL A 209 15.69 -14.34 -18.74
CA VAL A 209 16.64 -14.58 -19.84
C VAL A 209 18.01 -14.09 -19.43
N PHE A 210 19.02 -14.95 -19.48
CA PHE A 210 20.38 -14.64 -19.04
C PHE A 210 21.44 -15.37 -19.88
N ASN A 211 22.70 -14.98 -19.74
CA ASN A 211 23.81 -15.59 -20.46
C ASN A 211 24.19 -16.97 -19.85
N PRO A 212 24.91 -17.85 -20.56
CA PRO A 212 25.27 -19.18 -20.06
C PRO A 212 26.04 -19.19 -18.74
N ILE A 213 26.87 -18.16 -18.49
CA ILE A 213 27.49 -17.94 -17.19
C ILE A 213 26.77 -16.81 -16.47
N HIS A 214 26.06 -17.16 -15.40
CA HIS A 214 25.05 -16.32 -14.77
C HIS A 214 24.95 -16.59 -13.26
N ILE A 215 24.28 -15.70 -12.55
CA ILE A 215 23.92 -15.86 -11.14
C ILE A 215 22.86 -16.96 -11.05
N ALA A 216 23.04 -17.93 -10.16
CA ALA A 216 22.09 -19.03 -9.96
C ALA A 216 20.72 -18.50 -9.47
N HIS A 217 19.66 -19.27 -9.70
CA HIS A 217 18.33 -19.00 -9.13
C HIS A 217 18.41 -18.98 -7.59
N ASP A 218 17.88 -17.93 -6.96
CA ASP A 218 18.06 -17.62 -5.52
C ASP A 218 19.52 -17.76 -5.02
N GLY A 219 20.48 -17.46 -5.90
CA GLY A 219 21.90 -17.65 -5.71
C GLY A 219 22.59 -16.58 -4.86
N ILE A 220 21.86 -15.54 -4.42
CA ILE A 220 22.41 -14.43 -3.63
C ILE A 220 21.95 -14.53 -2.18
N PHE A 221 22.90 -14.50 -1.25
CA PHE A 221 22.63 -14.32 0.18
C PHE A 221 23.34 -13.07 0.69
N ALA A 222 22.56 -12.11 1.16
CA ALA A 222 23.08 -10.90 1.77
C ALA A 222 22.76 -10.87 3.27
N HIS A 223 23.78 -10.65 4.09
CA HIS A 223 23.63 -10.47 5.53
C HIS A 223 24.67 -9.49 6.06
N ALA A 224 24.41 -8.87 7.21
CA ALA A 224 25.30 -7.87 7.78
C ALA A 224 25.53 -8.06 9.28
N VAL A 225 26.71 -7.65 9.73
CA VAL A 225 27.07 -7.55 11.16
C VAL A 225 27.32 -6.09 11.50
N LEU A 226 26.66 -5.59 12.55
CA LEU A 226 26.91 -4.23 13.06
C LEU A 226 28.11 -4.25 14.02
N GLN A 227 29.04 -3.33 13.82
CA GLN A 227 30.26 -3.14 14.61
C GLN A 227 30.34 -1.68 15.10
N GLY A 228 29.74 -1.40 16.27
CA GLY A 228 29.62 -0.04 16.79
C GLY A 228 28.75 0.82 15.86
N SER A 229 29.30 1.91 15.31
CA SER A 229 28.59 2.76 14.34
C SER A 229 28.69 2.29 12.89
N ASN A 230 29.42 1.21 12.61
CA ASN A 230 29.69 0.74 11.26
C ASN A 230 28.99 -0.61 11.01
N ALA A 231 28.87 -1.00 9.75
CA ALA A 231 28.42 -2.33 9.38
C ALA A 231 29.40 -2.98 8.40
N GLU A 232 29.50 -4.30 8.52
CA GLU A 232 30.09 -5.15 7.50
C GLU A 232 28.96 -5.92 6.81
N LEU A 233 28.77 -5.66 5.52
CA LEU A 233 27.82 -6.36 4.66
C LEU A 233 28.57 -7.47 3.90
N THR A 234 28.12 -8.71 4.07
CA THR A 234 28.58 -9.87 3.31
C THR A 234 27.53 -10.24 2.27
N VAL A 235 27.98 -10.43 1.03
CA VAL A 235 27.14 -10.86 -0.09
C VAL A 235 27.80 -12.08 -0.72
N GLU A 236 27.16 -13.23 -0.54
CA GLU A 236 27.51 -14.49 -1.20
C GLU A 236 26.74 -14.58 -2.52
N THR A 237 27.45 -14.78 -3.63
CA THR A 237 26.87 -14.86 -4.97
C THR A 237 27.29 -16.17 -5.62
N THR A 238 26.32 -17.05 -5.84
CA THR A 238 26.53 -18.30 -6.57
C THR A 238 26.40 -18.05 -8.07
N VAL A 239 27.42 -18.43 -8.83
CA VAL A 239 27.49 -18.31 -10.28
C VAL A 239 27.58 -19.72 -10.88
N GLU A 240 26.84 -19.97 -11.94
CA GLU A 240 26.78 -21.23 -12.67
C GLU A 240 27.25 -21.05 -14.11
N ASN A 241 27.93 -22.06 -14.66
CA ASN A 241 28.31 -22.11 -16.07
C ASN A 241 27.59 -23.25 -16.79
N HIS A 242 26.52 -22.91 -17.50
CA HIS A 242 25.80 -23.80 -18.42
C HIS A 242 26.21 -23.60 -19.89
N GLY A 243 27.42 -23.06 -20.14
CA GLY A 243 28.00 -22.94 -21.46
C GLY A 243 28.93 -24.12 -21.79
N ASP A 244 29.37 -24.20 -23.05
CA ASP A 244 30.16 -25.33 -23.56
C ASP A 244 31.67 -25.20 -23.31
N VAL A 245 32.12 -24.06 -22.77
CA VAL A 245 33.55 -23.79 -22.55
C VAL A 245 33.81 -23.25 -21.14
N PRO A 246 34.96 -23.61 -20.54
CA PRO A 246 35.43 -22.95 -19.33
C PRO A 246 35.67 -21.46 -19.59
N ALA A 247 35.34 -20.61 -18.63
CA ALA A 247 35.67 -19.19 -18.71
C ALA A 247 35.78 -18.53 -17.34
N ASP A 248 36.68 -17.56 -17.22
CA ASP A 248 36.78 -16.76 -16.00
C ASP A 248 35.70 -15.68 -15.95
N ARG A 249 35.16 -15.43 -14.77
CA ARG A 249 34.24 -14.32 -14.50
C ARG A 249 34.68 -13.54 -13.28
N THR A 250 34.32 -12.27 -13.26
CA THR A 250 34.52 -11.41 -12.11
C THR A 250 33.18 -11.03 -11.51
N VAL A 251 32.98 -11.26 -10.22
CA VAL A 251 31.82 -10.79 -9.46
C VAL A 251 32.15 -9.45 -8.83
N GLU A 252 31.35 -8.43 -9.11
CA GLU A 252 31.42 -7.11 -8.48
C GLU A 252 30.15 -6.83 -7.69
N VAL A 253 30.30 -6.29 -6.48
CA VAL A 253 29.19 -5.93 -5.61
C VAL A 253 29.36 -4.49 -5.13
N TYR A 254 28.31 -3.70 -5.24
CA TYR A 254 28.25 -2.35 -4.68
C TYR A 254 26.88 -2.02 -4.08
N LEU A 255 26.88 -1.12 -3.11
CA LEU A 255 25.70 -0.69 -2.36
C LEU A 255 25.36 0.75 -2.75
N THR A 256 24.08 1.02 -3.06
CA THR A 256 23.57 2.38 -3.23
C THR A 256 22.54 2.74 -2.17
N ASP A 257 22.47 4.04 -1.85
CA ASP A 257 21.36 4.60 -1.10
C ASP A 257 20.07 4.64 -1.96
N ARG A 258 18.94 5.05 -1.38
CA ARG A 258 17.66 5.09 -2.11
C ARG A 258 17.63 6.04 -3.32
N ASN A 259 18.57 6.99 -3.38
CA ASN A 259 18.69 7.98 -4.44
C ASN A 259 19.69 7.54 -5.53
N GLY A 260 20.24 6.32 -5.41
CA GLY A 260 21.20 5.75 -6.36
C GLY A 260 22.65 6.16 -6.12
N LYS A 261 22.97 6.89 -5.04
CA LYS A 261 24.36 7.22 -4.71
C LYS A 261 25.07 5.98 -4.18
N ILE A 262 26.21 5.63 -4.78
CA ILE A 262 27.06 4.53 -4.29
C ILE A 262 27.63 4.91 -2.93
N VAL A 263 27.38 4.08 -1.91
CA VAL A 263 27.85 4.28 -0.53
C VAL A 263 28.96 3.30 -0.13
N ALA A 264 29.05 2.13 -0.78
CA ALA A 264 30.12 1.15 -0.56
C ALA A 264 30.33 0.28 -1.81
N ARG A 265 31.54 -0.30 -1.94
CA ARG A 265 31.91 -1.22 -3.03
C ARG A 265 32.88 -2.29 -2.51
N ALA A 266 32.66 -3.55 -2.87
CA ALA A 266 33.56 -4.66 -2.56
C ALA A 266 34.75 -4.72 -3.55
N LYS A 267 35.81 -5.44 -3.17
CA LYS A 267 36.86 -5.82 -4.12
C LYS A 267 36.30 -6.88 -5.09
N PRO A 268 36.53 -6.74 -6.42
CA PRO A 268 36.08 -7.73 -7.40
C PRO A 268 36.63 -9.12 -7.09
N GLN A 269 35.80 -10.17 -7.23
CA GLN A 269 36.16 -11.57 -6.99
C GLN A 269 36.24 -12.34 -8.31
N SER A 270 37.39 -12.97 -8.61
CA SER A 270 37.55 -13.78 -9.82
C SER A 270 37.16 -15.23 -9.56
N LEU A 271 36.33 -15.79 -10.45
CA LEU A 271 35.89 -17.17 -10.45
C LEU A 271 36.31 -17.84 -11.77
N ALA A 272 37.11 -18.91 -11.68
CA ALA A 272 37.35 -19.79 -12.82
C ALA A 272 36.17 -20.75 -12.98
N MET A 273 35.35 -20.56 -14.01
CA MET A 273 34.12 -21.35 -14.19
C MET A 273 34.35 -22.45 -15.22
N GLU A 274 34.61 -23.68 -14.76
CA GLU A 274 34.58 -24.87 -15.62
C GLU A 274 33.16 -25.11 -16.16
N VAL A 275 33.04 -25.90 -17.22
CA VAL A 275 31.73 -26.33 -17.74
C VAL A 275 30.96 -27.06 -16.64
N ASN A 276 29.69 -26.69 -16.44
CA ASN A 276 28.79 -27.19 -15.40
C ASN A 276 29.27 -26.94 -13.96
N ALA A 277 30.24 -26.03 -13.76
CA ALA A 277 30.62 -25.64 -12.41
C ALA A 277 29.60 -24.67 -11.81
N SER A 278 29.34 -24.85 -10.50
CA SER A 278 28.67 -23.89 -9.63
C SER A 278 29.66 -23.44 -8.56
N LYS A 279 29.92 -22.13 -8.46
CA LYS A 279 30.88 -21.54 -7.52
C LYS A 279 30.32 -20.30 -6.85
N THR A 280 30.62 -20.13 -5.57
CA THR A 280 30.18 -18.97 -4.78
C THR A 280 31.33 -17.99 -4.57
N ALA A 281 31.12 -16.73 -4.97
CA ALA A 281 31.99 -15.61 -4.59
C ALA A 281 31.46 -14.97 -3.30
N VAL A 282 32.36 -14.67 -2.36
CA VAL A 282 32.04 -13.96 -1.12
C VAL A 282 32.60 -12.55 -1.20
N SER A 283 31.71 -11.56 -1.20
CA SER A 283 32.07 -10.14 -1.26
C SER A 283 31.74 -9.45 0.05
N THR A 284 32.69 -8.70 0.60
CA THR A 284 32.51 -7.95 1.85
C THR A 284 32.62 -6.46 1.60
N LEU A 285 31.67 -5.69 2.15
CA LEU A 285 31.59 -4.23 2.04
C LEU A 285 31.57 -3.61 3.45
N SER A 286 32.48 -2.68 3.71
CA SER A 286 32.42 -1.85 4.92
C SER A 286 31.54 -0.63 4.67
N VAL A 287 30.55 -0.41 5.53
CA VAL A 287 29.61 0.70 5.45
C VAL A 287 29.74 1.55 6.71
N ASP A 288 30.14 2.80 6.55
CA ASP A 288 30.24 3.77 7.64
C ASP A 288 28.84 4.33 7.97
N LYS A 289 28.44 4.28 9.24
CA LYS A 289 27.19 4.85 9.77
C LYS A 289 25.96 4.57 8.90
N PRO A 290 25.62 3.28 8.64
CA PRO A 290 24.40 2.97 7.90
C PRO A 290 23.18 3.50 8.64
N ARG A 291 22.22 4.05 7.89
CA ARG A 291 20.88 4.35 8.43
C ARG A 291 20.18 3.03 8.67
N LEU A 292 19.91 2.73 9.94
CA LEU A 292 19.34 1.45 10.34
C LEU A 292 17.85 1.36 9.95
N TRP A 293 17.46 0.20 9.44
CA TRP A 293 16.06 -0.15 9.28
C TRP A 293 15.43 -0.38 10.66
N ASN A 294 14.24 0.19 10.88
CA ASN A 294 13.40 -0.11 12.03
C ASN A 294 11.91 0.09 11.68
N LEU A 295 11.04 -0.15 12.67
CA LEU A 295 9.57 -0.12 12.49
C LEU A 295 9.00 1.27 12.11
N ASP A 296 9.69 2.36 12.48
CA ASP A 296 9.26 3.74 12.23
C ASP A 296 10.05 4.38 11.08
N ASP A 297 11.27 3.90 10.86
CA ASP A 297 12.15 4.30 9.77
C ASP A 297 12.67 3.09 8.98
N PRO A 298 11.84 2.52 8.09
CA PRO A 298 12.18 1.32 7.31
C PRO A 298 13.11 1.66 6.13
N TYR A 299 14.32 2.16 6.42
CA TYR A 299 15.26 2.56 5.38
C TYR A 299 15.88 1.35 4.67
N LEU A 300 15.79 1.34 3.34
CA LEU A 300 16.31 0.27 2.49
C LEU A 300 17.30 0.80 1.46
N TYR A 301 18.49 0.22 1.45
CA TYR A 301 19.52 0.37 0.44
C TYR A 301 19.25 -0.54 -0.76
N ARG A 302 20.13 -0.48 -1.77
CA ARG A 302 20.12 -1.40 -2.91
C ARG A 302 21.50 -2.04 -3.12
N ILE A 303 21.54 -3.38 -3.05
CA ILE A 303 22.73 -4.17 -3.36
C ILE A 303 22.68 -4.50 -4.85
N HIS A 304 23.70 -4.05 -5.58
CA HIS A 304 23.91 -4.40 -6.98
C HIS A 304 24.96 -5.50 -7.04
N VAL A 305 24.61 -6.61 -7.68
CA VAL A 305 25.53 -7.72 -7.95
C VAL A 305 25.68 -7.86 -9.45
N GLU A 306 26.92 -7.84 -9.94
CA GLU A 306 27.25 -7.89 -11.36
C GLU A 306 28.26 -9.00 -11.62
N VAL A 307 27.99 -9.85 -12.62
CA VAL A 307 28.96 -10.81 -13.17
C VAL A 307 29.52 -10.22 -14.44
N ARG A 308 30.85 -10.07 -14.53
CA ARG A 308 31.55 -9.40 -15.63
C ARG A 308 32.52 -10.32 -16.34
N ALA A 309 32.74 -10.05 -17.63
CA ALA A 309 33.79 -10.62 -18.47
C ALA A 309 34.52 -9.49 -19.21
N GLY A 310 35.83 -9.31 -18.97
CA GLY A 310 36.62 -8.25 -19.63
C GLY A 310 36.06 -6.83 -19.43
N GLY A 311 35.42 -6.57 -18.27
CA GLY A 311 34.77 -5.28 -17.96
C GLY A 311 33.33 -5.13 -18.47
N ILE A 312 32.82 -6.06 -19.27
CA ILE A 312 31.42 -6.07 -19.78
C ILE A 312 30.53 -6.79 -18.76
N ILE A 313 29.33 -6.24 -18.48
CA ILE A 313 28.33 -6.88 -17.60
C ILE A 313 27.64 -8.01 -18.37
N MET A 314 27.80 -9.24 -17.88
CA MET A 314 27.18 -10.45 -18.43
C MET A 314 25.88 -10.79 -17.71
N ASP A 315 25.82 -10.59 -16.40
CA ASP A 315 24.61 -10.77 -15.60
C ASP A 315 24.57 -9.71 -14.49
N LYS A 316 23.36 -9.34 -14.06
CA LYS A 316 23.17 -8.43 -12.95
C LYS A 316 21.87 -8.74 -12.20
N GLN A 317 21.90 -8.56 -10.88
CA GLN A 317 20.72 -8.59 -10.04
C GLN A 317 20.76 -7.45 -9.01
N LEU A 318 19.58 -7.08 -8.51
CA LEU A 318 19.35 -6.01 -7.56
C LEU A 318 18.58 -6.55 -6.36
N LEU A 319 19.09 -6.34 -5.15
CA LEU A 319 18.39 -6.69 -3.91
C LEU A 319 18.13 -5.44 -3.07
N ARG A 320 16.98 -5.40 -2.39
CA ARG A 320 16.70 -4.41 -1.35
C ARG A 320 17.21 -4.93 -0.02
N PHE A 321 17.88 -4.08 0.76
CA PHE A 321 18.49 -4.50 2.01
C PHE A 321 18.48 -3.39 3.05
N GLY A 322 18.09 -3.71 4.29
CA GLY A 322 18.14 -2.81 5.42
C GLY A 322 19.08 -3.33 6.50
N PHE A 323 19.90 -2.44 7.06
CA PHE A 323 20.78 -2.75 8.17
C PHE A 323 19.98 -2.75 9.48
N ARG A 324 19.95 -3.88 10.19
CA ARG A 324 19.39 -3.96 11.54
C ARG A 324 20.01 -5.09 12.34
N THR A 325 19.93 -5.03 13.66
CA THR A 325 20.10 -6.21 14.52
C THR A 325 18.77 -6.61 15.12
N ILE A 326 18.57 -7.92 15.28
CA ILE A 326 17.43 -8.46 16.00
C ILE A 326 17.90 -9.58 16.92
N GLU A 327 17.54 -9.50 18.19
CA GLU A 327 17.85 -10.52 19.19
C GLU A 327 16.57 -10.98 19.85
N ILE A 328 16.41 -12.30 19.99
CA ILE A 328 15.29 -12.92 20.70
C ILE A 328 15.85 -13.56 21.96
N LYS A 329 15.41 -13.07 23.11
CA LYS A 329 15.85 -13.50 24.44
C LYS A 329 14.64 -13.93 25.25
N THR A 330 14.90 -14.58 26.39
CA THR A 330 13.84 -15.00 27.32
C THR A 330 13.09 -13.84 27.94
N ASN A 331 13.62 -12.62 27.86
CA ASN A 331 13.05 -11.39 28.42
C ASN A 331 12.65 -10.35 27.36
N GLY A 332 12.52 -10.73 26.09
CA GLY A 332 12.04 -9.80 25.05
C GLY A 332 12.68 -9.98 23.67
N VAL A 333 12.11 -9.26 22.69
CA VAL A 333 12.70 -9.05 21.37
C VAL A 333 13.40 -7.69 21.37
N PHE A 334 14.60 -7.62 20.80
CA PHE A 334 15.37 -6.39 20.74
C PHE A 334 15.72 -6.06 19.29
N LEU A 335 15.16 -4.96 18.77
CA LEU A 335 15.46 -4.44 17.43
C LEU A 335 16.42 -3.24 17.56
N ASN A 336 17.62 -3.35 17.00
CA ASN A 336 18.67 -2.33 17.15
C ASN A 336 18.96 -1.99 18.62
N GLY A 337 18.92 -2.99 19.49
CA GLY A 337 19.11 -2.85 20.94
C GLY A 337 17.92 -2.28 21.71
N LYS A 338 16.83 -1.88 21.04
CA LYS A 338 15.60 -1.40 21.70
C LYS A 338 14.64 -2.56 21.92
N HIS A 339 14.11 -2.69 23.14
CA HIS A 339 13.07 -3.67 23.45
C HIS A 339 11.82 -3.39 22.61
N VAL A 340 11.26 -4.44 22.00
CA VAL A 340 10.06 -4.42 21.17
C VAL A 340 9.14 -5.53 21.67
N LYS A 341 7.93 -5.15 22.10
CA LYS A 341 6.83 -6.08 22.30
C LYS A 341 6.18 -6.36 20.94
N LEU A 342 5.91 -7.62 20.64
CA LEU A 342 5.28 -8.01 19.38
C LEU A 342 3.76 -7.76 19.44
N TYR A 343 3.31 -6.77 18.68
CA TYR A 343 1.91 -6.44 18.42
C TYR A 343 1.57 -7.05 17.05
N GLY A 344 1.41 -8.38 17.05
CA GLY A 344 1.33 -9.17 15.85
C GLY A 344 -0.10 -9.44 15.40
N VAL A 345 -0.26 -9.77 14.12
CA VAL A 345 -1.49 -10.38 13.58
C VAL A 345 -1.19 -11.54 12.64
N ASN A 346 -2.07 -12.55 12.66
CA ASN A 346 -2.17 -13.57 11.62
C ASN A 346 -3.01 -13.02 10.46
N CYS A 347 -2.63 -13.33 9.23
CA CYS A 347 -3.38 -12.91 8.05
C CYS A 347 -3.25 -13.96 6.93
N HIS A 348 -4.40 -14.36 6.38
CA HIS A 348 -4.47 -15.11 5.13
C HIS A 348 -4.23 -14.20 3.91
N GLN A 349 -4.03 -14.81 2.75
CA GLN A 349 -3.56 -14.09 1.56
C GLN A 349 -4.66 -13.33 0.81
N ASP A 350 -5.94 -13.65 1.00
CA ASP A 350 -7.05 -13.15 0.19
C ASP A 350 -7.56 -11.73 0.58
N HIS A 351 -8.28 -11.11 -0.36
CA HIS A 351 -8.94 -9.81 -0.17
C HIS A 351 -10.28 -9.79 -0.93
N ALA A 352 -11.23 -9.01 -0.43
CA ALA A 352 -12.56 -8.89 -1.04
C ALA A 352 -12.47 -8.46 -2.52
N GLY A 353 -13.31 -9.04 -3.38
CA GLY A 353 -13.33 -8.74 -4.82
C GLY A 353 -12.39 -9.61 -5.66
N VAL A 354 -11.16 -9.89 -5.21
CA VAL A 354 -10.11 -10.53 -6.03
C VAL A 354 -9.65 -11.91 -5.53
N GLY A 355 -10.17 -12.38 -4.39
CA GLY A 355 -9.77 -13.68 -3.84
C GLY A 355 -8.28 -13.67 -3.49
N SER A 356 -7.55 -14.70 -3.89
CA SER A 356 -6.11 -14.83 -3.63
C SER A 356 -5.23 -14.13 -4.67
N ALA A 357 -5.78 -13.71 -5.82
CA ALA A 357 -5.05 -13.06 -6.92
C ALA A 357 -4.86 -11.55 -6.67
N LEU A 358 -4.16 -11.21 -5.59
CA LEU A 358 -3.97 -9.82 -5.16
C LEU A 358 -3.00 -9.08 -6.10
N PRO A 359 -3.39 -7.90 -6.62
CA PRO A 359 -2.44 -6.97 -7.22
C PRO A 359 -1.41 -6.48 -6.19
N ASP A 360 -0.20 -6.17 -6.62
CA ASP A 360 0.95 -5.80 -5.76
C ASP A 360 0.60 -4.67 -4.79
N TYR A 361 -0.06 -3.62 -5.30
CA TYR A 361 -0.43 -2.46 -4.49
C TYR A 361 -1.38 -2.82 -3.34
N LEU A 362 -2.21 -3.85 -3.51
CA LEU A 362 -3.14 -4.28 -2.48
C LEU A 362 -2.40 -4.87 -1.26
N GLN A 363 -1.18 -5.39 -1.45
CA GLN A 363 -0.31 -5.77 -0.34
C GLN A 363 0.11 -4.55 0.49
N PHE A 364 0.54 -3.46 -0.17
CA PHE A 364 0.90 -2.20 0.50
C PHE A 364 -0.29 -1.58 1.22
N TYR A 365 -1.47 -1.60 0.60
CA TYR A 365 -2.71 -1.16 1.21
C TYR A 365 -2.99 -1.90 2.52
N ARG A 366 -3.00 -3.24 2.48
CA ARG A 366 -3.29 -4.09 3.66
C ARG A 366 -2.27 -3.89 4.77
N ILE A 367 -0.98 -3.86 4.47
CA ILE A 367 0.07 -3.61 5.48
C ILE A 367 -0.05 -2.21 6.08
N ARG A 368 -0.42 -1.19 5.30
CA ARG A 368 -0.66 0.16 5.83
C ARG A 368 -1.83 0.20 6.80
N LEU A 369 -2.95 -0.49 6.51
CA LEU A 369 -4.07 -0.59 7.46
C LEU A 369 -3.64 -1.20 8.79
N LEU A 370 -2.83 -2.27 8.76
CA LEU A 370 -2.29 -2.91 9.95
C LEU A 370 -1.33 -1.97 10.72
N LYS A 371 -0.48 -1.22 10.02
CA LYS A 371 0.37 -0.20 10.66
C LYS A 371 -0.48 0.88 11.34
N ASN A 372 -1.57 1.32 10.71
CA ASN A 372 -2.47 2.33 11.27
C ASN A 372 -3.16 1.85 12.56
N LEU A 373 -3.47 0.55 12.64
CA LEU A 373 -3.98 -0.13 13.85
C LEU A 373 -2.94 -0.16 15.00
N GLY A 374 -1.64 -0.11 14.69
CA GLY A 374 -0.55 -0.23 15.67
C GLY A 374 0.21 -1.56 15.60
N VAL A 375 -0.05 -2.38 14.58
CA VAL A 375 0.64 -3.66 14.37
C VAL A 375 2.10 -3.40 14.00
N ASN A 376 3.00 -4.21 14.57
CA ASN A 376 4.43 -4.18 14.25
C ASN A 376 4.99 -5.54 13.81
N ALA A 377 4.19 -6.60 13.85
CA ALA A 377 4.56 -7.91 13.37
C ALA A 377 3.43 -8.59 12.56
N TYR A 378 3.80 -9.35 11.55
CA TYR A 378 2.90 -10.09 10.66
C TYR A 378 3.30 -11.57 10.65
N ARG A 379 2.34 -12.47 10.80
CA ARG A 379 2.54 -13.91 10.60
C ARG A 379 1.82 -14.35 9.34
N THR A 380 2.57 -15.01 8.46
CA THR A 380 2.13 -15.52 7.15
C THR A 380 1.34 -16.82 7.31
N SER A 381 0.22 -16.74 8.02
CA SER A 381 -0.58 -17.91 8.40
C SER A 381 -1.33 -18.49 7.19
N HIS A 382 -1.04 -19.70 6.72
CA HIS A 382 -0.02 -20.66 7.16
C HIS A 382 0.83 -21.12 5.98
N ASN A 383 1.49 -20.18 5.30
CA ASN A 383 2.13 -20.48 4.04
C ASN A 383 3.20 -19.47 3.62
N ALA A 384 4.07 -19.93 2.72
CA ALA A 384 5.04 -19.09 2.04
C ALA A 384 4.35 -17.85 1.46
N PRO A 385 4.75 -16.62 1.85
CA PRO A 385 4.16 -15.40 1.36
C PRO A 385 4.51 -15.15 -0.11
N THR A 386 3.81 -14.20 -0.73
CA THR A 386 4.22 -13.68 -2.04
C THR A 386 5.38 -12.67 -1.86
N PRO A 387 6.32 -12.56 -2.82
CA PRO A 387 7.42 -11.58 -2.73
C PRO A 387 6.94 -10.15 -2.45
N GLU A 388 5.80 -9.75 -3.03
CA GLU A 388 5.23 -8.40 -2.94
C GLU A 388 4.74 -8.06 -1.53
N LEU A 389 4.28 -9.07 -0.76
CA LEU A 389 3.93 -8.89 0.65
C LEU A 389 5.18 -8.58 1.48
N LEU A 390 6.28 -9.27 1.22
CA LEU A 390 7.56 -9.01 1.88
C LEU A 390 8.14 -7.66 1.45
N ASP A 391 7.94 -7.24 0.19
CA ASP A 391 8.28 -5.88 -0.25
C ASP A 391 7.48 -4.80 0.47
N ALA A 392 6.18 -5.02 0.70
CA ALA A 392 5.35 -4.12 1.50
C ALA A 392 5.82 -4.06 2.96
N CYS A 393 6.07 -5.21 3.60
CA CYS A 393 6.57 -5.29 4.97
C CYS A 393 7.96 -4.65 5.15
N ASP A 394 8.88 -4.90 4.23
CA ASP A 394 10.22 -4.28 4.19
C ASP A 394 10.10 -2.75 4.09
N SER A 395 9.18 -2.26 3.24
CA SER A 395 9.03 -0.83 2.93
C SER A 395 8.29 -0.04 4.00
N LEU A 396 7.36 -0.68 4.71
CA LEU A 396 6.46 -0.03 5.68
C LEU A 396 6.87 -0.30 7.14
N GLY A 397 7.91 -1.10 7.37
CA GLY A 397 8.43 -1.36 8.71
C GLY A 397 7.54 -2.33 9.49
N MET A 398 7.45 -3.57 8.99
CA MET A 398 6.72 -4.67 9.61
C MET A 398 7.67 -5.85 9.82
N LEU A 399 7.73 -6.42 11.03
CA LEU A 399 8.46 -7.69 11.25
C LEU A 399 7.65 -8.86 10.69
N VAL A 400 8.29 -9.82 10.04
CA VAL A 400 7.58 -10.98 9.47
C VAL A 400 8.03 -12.30 10.09
N MET A 401 7.07 -13.06 10.62
CA MET A 401 7.21 -14.49 10.86
C MET A 401 6.80 -15.21 9.57
N ASP A 402 7.80 -15.76 8.90
CA ASP A 402 7.65 -16.40 7.59
C ASP A 402 7.46 -17.91 7.78
N GLU A 403 6.37 -18.46 7.25
CA GLU A 403 5.84 -19.75 7.68
C GLU A 403 5.81 -20.80 6.56
N GLN A 404 6.33 -21.98 6.89
CA GLN A 404 6.13 -23.20 6.13
C GLN A 404 4.79 -23.86 6.52
N ARG A 405 4.04 -24.34 5.53
CA ARG A 405 2.68 -24.88 5.72
C ARG A 405 2.62 -26.15 6.58
N LEU A 406 3.46 -27.15 6.28
CA LEU A 406 3.44 -28.47 6.95
C LEU A 406 4.80 -28.86 7.52
N LEU A 407 4.79 -29.45 8.72
CA LEU A 407 5.98 -30.01 9.36
C LEU A 407 6.23 -31.45 8.90
N ASN A 408 6.94 -31.61 7.78
CA ASN A 408 7.19 -32.93 7.18
C ASN A 408 8.58 -33.00 6.56
N SER A 409 9.41 -33.95 6.98
CA SER A 409 10.79 -34.10 6.49
C SER A 409 10.93 -34.95 5.22
N GLY A 410 9.83 -35.26 4.52
CA GLY A 410 9.86 -35.88 3.20
C GLY A 410 10.48 -34.95 2.15
N ALA A 411 11.00 -35.53 1.07
CA ALA A 411 11.72 -34.77 0.04
C ALA A 411 10.93 -33.57 -0.52
N GLU A 412 9.62 -33.76 -0.76
CA GLU A 412 8.71 -32.71 -1.25
C GLU A 412 8.71 -31.47 -0.32
N TYR A 413 8.37 -31.66 0.96
CA TYR A 413 8.24 -30.55 1.91
C TYR A 413 9.59 -29.98 2.32
N MET A 414 10.66 -30.77 2.25
CA MET A 414 12.00 -30.25 2.47
C MET A 414 12.50 -29.38 1.33
N ASP A 415 12.25 -29.77 0.10
CA ASP A 415 12.51 -28.93 -1.06
C ASP A 415 11.71 -27.61 -0.99
N GLN A 416 10.43 -27.66 -0.60
CA GLN A 416 9.62 -26.44 -0.39
C GLN A 416 10.22 -25.51 0.67
N PHE A 417 10.66 -26.05 1.81
CA PHE A 417 11.28 -25.26 2.87
C PHE A 417 12.63 -24.67 2.44
N GLU A 418 13.44 -25.43 1.67
CA GLU A 418 14.69 -24.94 1.11
C GLU A 418 14.48 -23.78 0.13
N ARG A 419 13.50 -23.90 -0.77
CA ARG A 419 13.11 -22.83 -1.68
C ARG A 419 12.65 -21.58 -0.93
N LEU A 420 11.78 -21.73 0.08
CA LEU A 420 11.34 -20.63 0.94
C LEU A 420 12.52 -19.89 1.59
N LEU A 421 13.41 -20.64 2.25
CA LEU A 421 14.57 -20.06 2.93
C LEU A 421 15.48 -19.32 1.95
N ARG A 422 15.79 -19.91 0.79
CA ARG A 422 16.68 -19.30 -0.20
C ARG A 422 16.13 -18.00 -0.76
N ARG A 423 14.84 -17.98 -1.08
CA ARG A 423 14.13 -16.79 -1.59
C ARG A 423 14.15 -15.64 -0.56
N ASP A 424 13.89 -15.94 0.70
CA ASP A 424 13.54 -14.90 1.69
C ASP A 424 14.61 -14.60 2.75
N ARG A 425 15.70 -15.37 2.85
CA ARG A 425 16.79 -15.14 3.83
C ARG A 425 17.48 -13.77 3.76
N SER A 426 17.35 -13.05 2.66
CA SER A 426 17.88 -11.68 2.52
C SER A 426 16.85 -10.58 2.81
N ARG A 427 15.59 -10.95 3.11
CA ARG A 427 14.49 -10.00 3.40
C ARG A 427 14.69 -9.33 4.74
N THR A 428 14.52 -8.02 4.77
CA THR A 428 14.84 -7.22 5.96
C THR A 428 13.82 -7.42 7.07
N SER A 429 12.54 -7.53 6.72
CA SER A 429 11.39 -7.70 7.61
C SER A 429 11.37 -9.06 8.30
N VAL A 430 11.67 -10.14 7.57
CA VAL A 430 11.68 -11.51 8.10
C VAL A 430 12.61 -11.58 9.30
N PHE A 431 12.12 -12.02 10.46
CA PHE A 431 12.92 -12.12 11.69
C PHE A 431 12.92 -13.52 12.30
N MET A 432 11.97 -14.36 11.90
CA MET A 432 11.79 -15.69 12.44
C MET A 432 11.13 -16.58 11.38
N TRP A 433 11.57 -17.84 11.33
CA TRP A 433 10.95 -18.89 10.50
C TRP A 433 9.97 -19.72 11.34
N SER A 434 8.75 -19.93 10.88
CA SER A 434 7.82 -20.90 11.45
C SER A 434 7.86 -22.20 10.63
N ILE A 435 8.16 -23.32 11.27
CA ILE A 435 8.37 -24.61 10.58
C ILE A 435 7.09 -25.44 10.40
N GLY A 436 5.94 -24.92 10.85
CA GLY A 436 4.64 -25.58 10.77
C GLY A 436 3.64 -25.05 11.81
N ASN A 437 2.38 -25.44 11.64
CA ASN A 437 1.25 -25.02 12.48
C ASN A 437 0.37 -26.22 12.87
N GLU A 438 0.12 -26.39 14.18
CA GLU A 438 -0.93 -27.27 14.74
C GLU A 438 -0.96 -28.72 14.21
N GLU A 439 0.22 -29.33 14.08
CA GLU A 439 0.41 -30.71 13.63
C GLU A 439 0.13 -31.72 14.76
N GLY A 440 -1.13 -31.73 15.23
CA GLY A 440 -1.56 -32.42 16.45
C GLY A 440 -1.24 -33.92 16.51
N TRP A 441 -1.09 -34.59 15.36
CA TRP A 441 -0.72 -36.02 15.29
C TRP A 441 0.74 -36.30 15.65
N ILE A 442 1.64 -35.33 15.48
CA ILE A 442 3.08 -35.52 15.63
C ILE A 442 3.73 -34.58 16.65
N HIS A 443 3.13 -33.43 16.93
CA HIS A 443 3.69 -32.35 17.74
C HIS A 443 4.30 -32.83 19.07
N THR A 444 3.56 -33.60 19.86
CA THR A 444 3.98 -34.04 21.21
C THR A 444 4.76 -35.37 21.20
N THR A 445 5.11 -35.88 20.03
CA THR A 445 5.70 -37.22 19.87
C THR A 445 7.19 -37.17 19.56
N PRO A 446 7.94 -38.27 19.81
CA PRO A 446 9.31 -38.40 19.35
C PRO A 446 9.48 -38.30 17.82
N VAL A 447 8.43 -38.54 17.03
CA VAL A 447 8.45 -38.36 15.58
C VAL A 447 8.53 -36.87 15.23
N GLY A 448 7.61 -36.06 15.77
CA GLY A 448 7.62 -34.61 15.57
C GLY A 448 8.93 -33.97 16.02
N LYS A 449 9.50 -34.42 17.15
CA LYS A 449 10.85 -34.01 17.60
C LYS A 449 11.92 -34.22 16.54
N ARG A 450 12.01 -35.41 15.92
CA ARG A 450 13.02 -35.71 14.90
C ARG A 450 12.81 -34.89 13.61
N ILE A 451 11.56 -34.67 13.22
CA ILE A 451 11.23 -33.83 12.05
C ILE A 451 11.66 -32.39 12.32
N ALA A 452 11.28 -31.81 13.47
CA ALA A 452 11.67 -30.45 13.85
C ALA A 452 13.19 -30.28 13.91
N GLN A 453 13.94 -31.23 14.48
CA GLN A 453 15.41 -31.20 14.46
C GLN A 453 15.99 -31.16 13.05
N THR A 454 15.33 -31.80 12.08
CA THR A 454 15.76 -31.79 10.67
C THR A 454 15.55 -30.40 10.06
N PHE A 455 14.37 -29.80 10.28
CA PHE A 455 14.07 -28.44 9.82
C PHE A 455 14.99 -27.40 10.47
N ILE A 456 15.24 -27.48 11.78
CA ILE A 456 16.16 -26.57 12.49
C ILE A 456 17.56 -26.62 11.88
N LYS A 457 18.11 -27.83 11.65
CA LYS A 457 19.42 -27.99 11.00
C LYS A 457 19.44 -27.38 9.61
N LYS A 458 18.37 -27.59 8.84
CA LYS A 458 18.22 -27.08 7.48
C LYS A 458 18.11 -25.56 7.43
N GLN A 459 17.39 -24.97 8.38
CA GLN A 459 17.33 -23.52 8.57
C GLN A 459 18.71 -22.94 8.92
N HIS A 460 19.45 -23.55 9.84
CA HIS A 460 20.81 -23.11 10.15
C HIS A 460 21.78 -23.22 8.98
N GLU A 461 21.60 -24.22 8.10
CA GLU A 461 22.39 -24.39 6.88
C GLU A 461 22.17 -23.24 5.90
N PHE A 462 20.92 -22.82 5.69
CA PHE A 462 20.57 -21.83 4.66
C PHE A 462 20.49 -20.38 5.14
N ASP A 463 20.13 -20.17 6.40
CA ASP A 463 20.05 -18.85 7.03
C ASP A 463 20.43 -18.95 8.52
N PRO A 464 21.71 -18.90 8.89
CA PRO A 464 22.12 -18.92 10.29
C PRO A 464 21.82 -17.60 11.03
N THR A 465 21.30 -16.58 10.35
CA THR A 465 21.14 -15.23 10.91
C THR A 465 19.81 -15.02 11.63
N ARG A 466 18.87 -15.96 11.48
CA ARG A 466 17.56 -15.96 12.13
C ARG A 466 17.33 -17.25 12.89
N THR A 467 16.35 -17.23 13.78
CA THR A 467 15.90 -18.39 14.55
C THR A 467 14.57 -18.93 14.00
N CYS A 468 14.09 -20.03 14.56
CA CYS A 468 12.81 -20.62 14.20
C CYS A 468 11.90 -20.87 15.41
N THR A 469 10.60 -20.99 15.10
CA THR A 469 9.54 -21.44 15.99
C THR A 469 8.64 -22.47 15.29
N TYR A 470 7.69 -23.02 16.03
CA TYR A 470 6.65 -23.92 15.54
C TYR A 470 5.36 -23.54 16.24
N ALA A 471 4.28 -23.25 15.52
CA ALA A 471 3.02 -22.77 16.09
C ALA A 471 2.22 -23.93 16.72
N ALA A 472 1.97 -23.82 18.03
CA ALA A 472 1.67 -24.96 18.89
C ALA A 472 0.43 -24.73 19.77
N ASP A 473 -0.61 -25.54 19.59
CA ASP A 473 -1.93 -25.45 20.26
C ASP A 473 -2.03 -26.15 21.62
N VAL A 474 -0.88 -26.38 22.26
CA VAL A 474 -0.76 -27.04 23.56
C VAL A 474 -0.40 -26.05 24.68
N ALA A 475 -0.89 -26.32 25.89
CA ALA A 475 -0.61 -25.51 27.08
C ALA A 475 0.80 -25.79 27.63
N ASN A 476 0.92 -26.19 28.91
CA ASN A 476 2.20 -26.51 29.53
C ASN A 476 2.68 -27.93 29.15
N VAL A 477 3.11 -28.12 27.90
CA VAL A 477 3.61 -29.42 27.38
C VAL A 477 5.00 -29.24 26.79
N TYR A 478 5.99 -29.90 27.38
CA TYR A 478 7.40 -29.84 26.93
C TYR A 478 7.76 -30.85 25.83
N ASN A 479 7.15 -32.04 25.83
CA ASN A 479 7.57 -33.16 24.98
C ASN A 479 7.38 -32.89 23.47
N GLY A 480 8.17 -33.59 22.64
CA GLY A 480 8.05 -33.56 21.18
C GLY A 480 8.81 -32.39 20.54
N VAL A 481 8.15 -31.62 19.68
CA VAL A 481 8.74 -30.44 18.99
C VAL A 481 9.20 -29.38 19.99
N ASN A 482 8.45 -29.19 21.08
CA ASN A 482 8.74 -28.17 22.10
C ASN A 482 10.09 -28.39 22.82
N GLU A 483 10.60 -29.64 22.84
CA GLU A 483 11.90 -29.97 23.45
C GLU A 483 13.10 -29.43 22.66
N VAL A 484 12.92 -29.11 21.38
CA VAL A 484 14.02 -28.80 20.45
C VAL A 484 13.88 -27.46 19.77
N ILE A 485 12.67 -26.89 19.74
CA ILE A 485 12.43 -25.62 19.09
C ILE A 485 13.09 -24.47 19.87
N PRO A 486 13.86 -23.57 19.21
CA PRO A 486 14.55 -22.49 19.91
C PRO A 486 13.62 -21.49 20.63
N VAL A 487 12.47 -21.21 20.03
CA VAL A 487 11.45 -20.32 20.60
C VAL A 487 10.15 -21.10 20.74
N ARG A 488 9.67 -21.27 21.97
CA ARG A 488 8.39 -21.93 22.27
C ARG A 488 7.25 -20.98 21.93
N SER A 489 6.28 -21.46 21.16
CA SER A 489 5.09 -20.68 20.83
C SER A 489 3.84 -21.12 21.59
N PHE A 490 2.77 -20.34 21.55
CA PHE A 490 1.44 -20.75 22.01
C PHE A 490 0.41 -20.30 20.98
N ASN A 491 -0.37 -21.24 20.46
CA ASN A 491 -1.67 -20.96 19.86
C ASN A 491 -2.71 -21.09 20.97
N TYR A 492 -3.37 -19.99 21.29
CA TYR A 492 -4.32 -19.83 22.38
C TYR A 492 -3.67 -20.20 23.72
N ARG A 493 -4.36 -20.98 24.55
CA ARG A 493 -3.81 -21.60 25.78
C ARG A 493 -3.09 -20.61 26.71
N GLN A 494 -3.50 -19.35 26.71
CA GLN A 494 -2.91 -18.25 27.47
C GLN A 494 -2.79 -18.55 28.97
N PHE A 495 -3.68 -19.38 29.51
CA PHE A 495 -3.68 -19.83 30.89
C PHE A 495 -2.46 -20.71 31.25
N GLY A 496 -1.82 -21.37 30.28
CA GLY A 496 -0.67 -22.25 30.51
C GLY A 496 0.70 -21.58 30.35
N VAL A 497 0.74 -20.33 29.88
CA VAL A 497 1.98 -19.64 29.50
C VAL A 497 2.88 -19.38 30.71
N ALA A 498 2.32 -18.85 31.80
CA ALA A 498 3.07 -18.56 33.02
C ALA A 498 3.63 -19.84 33.68
N ASP A 499 2.83 -20.92 33.69
CA ASP A 499 3.28 -22.22 34.21
C ASP A 499 4.43 -22.80 33.39
N TYR A 500 4.34 -22.74 32.05
CA TYR A 500 5.43 -23.20 31.19
C TYR A 500 6.69 -22.36 31.39
N HIS A 501 6.57 -21.04 31.48
CA HIS A 501 7.74 -20.17 31.75
C HIS A 501 8.43 -20.52 33.06
N ARG A 502 7.66 -20.75 34.13
CA ARG A 502 8.21 -21.19 35.42
C ARG A 502 8.99 -22.50 35.29
N ASP A 503 8.46 -23.44 34.52
CA ASP A 503 9.03 -24.78 34.38
C ASP A 503 10.21 -24.81 33.37
N HIS A 504 10.25 -23.86 32.43
CA HIS A 504 11.23 -23.74 31.35
C HIS A 504 11.71 -22.27 31.13
N PRO A 505 12.37 -21.64 32.12
CA PRO A 505 12.66 -20.20 32.11
C PRO A 505 13.68 -19.77 31.05
N ASP A 506 14.48 -20.71 30.56
CA ASP A 506 15.55 -20.44 29.58
C ASP A 506 15.07 -20.50 28.12
N GLN A 507 13.81 -20.88 27.87
CA GLN A 507 13.24 -20.92 26.52
C GLN A 507 12.35 -19.69 26.28
N PRO A 508 12.64 -18.83 25.29
CA PRO A 508 11.79 -17.69 24.94
C PRO A 508 10.38 -18.11 24.53
N ILE A 509 9.37 -17.31 24.91
CA ILE A 509 7.95 -17.64 24.71
C ILE A 509 7.22 -16.59 23.88
N ILE A 510 6.48 -17.02 22.85
CA ILE A 510 5.70 -16.15 21.96
C ILE A 510 4.28 -16.67 21.79
N GLY A 511 3.29 -15.79 21.60
CA GLY A 511 1.95 -16.21 21.19
C GLY A 511 1.81 -16.20 19.67
N THR A 512 1.77 -17.34 18.99
CA THR A 512 1.68 -17.40 17.51
C THR A 512 0.25 -17.30 16.99
N GLU A 513 -0.75 -17.63 17.81
CA GLU A 513 -2.17 -17.34 17.58
C GLU A 513 -2.81 -16.98 18.91
N MET A 514 -3.35 -15.77 19.03
CA MET A 514 -3.96 -15.29 20.26
C MET A 514 -5.29 -14.63 19.96
N GLY A 515 -6.14 -14.48 20.98
CA GLY A 515 -7.49 -13.95 20.77
C GLY A 515 -8.37 -14.97 20.03
N SER A 516 -8.75 -14.65 18.79
CA SER A 516 -9.86 -15.28 18.05
C SER A 516 -11.25 -14.88 18.56
N THR A 517 -11.38 -13.62 18.97
CA THR A 517 -12.70 -12.99 19.15
C THR A 517 -13.43 -12.97 17.81
N VAL A 518 -14.72 -13.30 17.82
CA VAL A 518 -15.58 -13.24 16.62
C VAL A 518 -16.51 -12.04 16.70
N THR A 519 -16.46 -11.16 15.70
CA THR A 519 -17.30 -9.95 15.60
C THR A 519 -17.75 -9.67 14.17
N SER A 520 -18.93 -9.04 14.00
CA SER A 520 -19.44 -8.57 12.70
C SER A 520 -19.58 -7.05 12.72
N ARG A 521 -18.93 -6.35 11.79
CA ARG A 521 -18.82 -4.87 11.80
C ARG A 521 -20.17 -4.19 11.98
N GLY A 522 -20.29 -3.37 13.02
CA GLY A 522 -21.49 -2.54 13.28
C GLY A 522 -22.73 -3.32 13.73
N MET A 523 -22.62 -4.61 14.00
CA MET A 523 -23.69 -5.42 14.58
C MET A 523 -23.55 -5.44 16.10
N TYR A 524 -24.64 -5.31 16.86
CA TYR A 524 -24.55 -5.30 18.34
C TYR A 524 -25.56 -6.22 19.00
N GLU A 525 -26.25 -7.03 18.19
CA GLU A 525 -27.11 -8.12 18.61
C GLU A 525 -26.74 -9.35 17.80
N LYS A 526 -26.85 -10.52 18.41
CA LYS A 526 -26.65 -11.78 17.71
C LYS A 526 -27.84 -12.04 16.78
N ASP A 527 -27.57 -12.25 15.51
CA ASP A 527 -28.55 -12.70 14.51
C ASP A 527 -28.10 -14.05 13.97
N SER A 528 -28.65 -15.15 14.48
CA SER A 528 -28.27 -16.49 14.04
C SER A 528 -28.85 -16.89 12.69
N ILE A 529 -29.77 -16.11 12.12
CA ILE A 529 -30.36 -16.39 10.81
C ILE A 529 -29.46 -15.81 9.72
N ARG A 530 -29.02 -14.56 9.91
CA ARG A 530 -28.06 -13.91 9.00
C ARG A 530 -26.61 -14.26 9.32
N GLY A 531 -26.36 -14.84 10.49
CA GLY A 531 -25.02 -15.23 10.90
C GLY A 531 -24.17 -14.03 11.33
N TYR A 532 -24.73 -13.17 12.19
CA TYR A 532 -24.04 -12.02 12.75
C TYR A 532 -23.77 -12.20 14.23
N VAL A 533 -22.58 -11.79 14.65
CA VAL A 533 -22.14 -11.77 16.05
C VAL A 533 -21.91 -10.32 16.50
N PRO A 534 -22.16 -9.99 17.79
CA PRO A 534 -21.96 -8.64 18.30
C PRO A 534 -20.53 -8.13 18.12
N ASP A 535 -20.38 -6.87 17.72
CA ASP A 535 -19.15 -6.10 17.55
C ASP A 535 -18.63 -5.56 18.88
N GLN A 536 -18.56 -6.46 19.86
CA GLN A 536 -18.01 -6.23 21.19
C GLN A 536 -17.15 -7.44 21.56
N ASP A 537 -16.13 -7.22 22.38
CA ASP A 537 -15.16 -8.25 22.78
C ASP A 537 -15.76 -9.22 23.82
N ILE A 538 -16.85 -9.90 23.44
CA ILE A 538 -17.67 -10.75 24.32
C ILE A 538 -17.87 -12.16 23.79
N THR A 539 -17.50 -12.44 22.53
CA THR A 539 -17.70 -13.74 21.88
C THR A 539 -16.37 -14.26 21.36
N ALA A 540 -15.96 -15.45 21.82
CA ALA A 540 -14.82 -16.19 21.28
C ALA A 540 -15.17 -17.69 21.26
N PRO A 541 -14.58 -18.48 20.34
CA PRO A 541 -14.71 -19.94 20.35
C PRO A 541 -14.16 -20.57 21.63
N TRP A 542 -14.60 -21.79 21.96
CA TRP A 542 -14.26 -22.46 23.22
C TRP A 542 -12.75 -22.74 23.42
N TRP A 543 -11.99 -22.84 22.33
CA TRP A 543 -10.54 -23.07 22.36
C TRP A 543 -9.73 -21.79 22.54
N ALA A 544 -10.37 -20.63 22.37
CA ALA A 544 -9.73 -19.34 22.20
C ALA A 544 -10.07 -18.38 23.35
N SER A 545 -9.95 -17.07 23.13
CA SER A 545 -10.20 -16.06 24.16
C SER A 545 -10.60 -14.71 23.59
N THR A 546 -11.17 -13.84 24.41
CA THR A 546 -11.37 -12.44 24.04
C THR A 546 -10.03 -11.71 23.91
N ALA A 547 -9.99 -10.60 23.18
CA ALA A 547 -8.82 -9.76 23.03
C ALA A 547 -8.30 -9.29 24.39
N GLU A 548 -9.21 -8.83 25.25
CA GLU A 548 -8.90 -8.36 26.59
C GLU A 548 -8.31 -9.45 27.50
N THR A 549 -8.78 -10.69 27.37
CA THR A 549 -8.35 -11.81 28.22
C THR A 549 -6.88 -12.14 28.03
N TRP A 550 -6.43 -12.34 26.79
CA TRP A 550 -5.04 -12.73 26.57
C TRP A 550 -4.09 -11.53 26.64
N TRP A 551 -4.52 -10.36 26.15
CA TRP A 551 -3.65 -9.20 26.07
C TRP A 551 -3.29 -8.66 27.46
N THR A 552 -4.22 -8.67 28.40
CA THR A 552 -3.93 -8.30 29.81
C THR A 552 -2.85 -9.18 30.43
N LEU A 553 -2.76 -10.45 30.02
CA LEU A 553 -1.70 -11.35 30.46
C LEU A 553 -0.39 -11.08 29.72
N ALA A 554 -0.42 -10.93 28.39
CA ALA A 554 0.79 -10.73 27.60
C ALA A 554 1.43 -9.36 27.85
N ALA A 555 0.65 -8.29 27.97
CA ALA A 555 1.11 -6.91 28.09
C ALA A 555 2.05 -6.69 29.29
N GLU A 556 1.72 -7.29 30.44
CA GLU A 556 2.41 -7.07 31.71
C GLU A 556 3.65 -7.97 31.91
N ASN A 557 3.87 -8.96 31.05
CA ASN A 557 4.89 -10.00 31.25
C ASN A 557 5.99 -9.96 30.18
N ASP A 558 7.18 -9.49 30.53
CA ASP A 558 8.34 -9.40 29.60
C ASP A 558 8.85 -10.77 29.10
N PHE A 559 8.62 -11.84 29.85
CA PHE A 559 8.98 -13.19 29.40
C PHE A 559 8.11 -13.70 28.25
N TRP A 560 6.97 -13.05 28.03
CA TRP A 560 6.12 -13.29 26.88
C TRP A 560 6.42 -12.21 25.85
N LEU A 561 7.02 -12.60 24.73
CA LEU A 561 7.51 -11.69 23.68
C LEU A 561 6.42 -10.79 23.05
N GLY A 562 5.14 -11.07 23.34
CA GLY A 562 3.97 -10.56 22.64
C GLY A 562 3.31 -11.70 21.87
N GLY A 563 2.50 -11.36 20.88
CA GLY A 563 1.87 -12.39 20.07
C GLY A 563 1.10 -11.89 18.86
N PHE A 564 0.51 -12.82 18.13
CA PHE A 564 -0.19 -12.60 16.87
C PHE A 564 -1.68 -12.90 17.02
N VAL A 565 -2.53 -11.89 16.83
CA VAL A 565 -3.98 -12.05 16.92
C VAL A 565 -4.50 -12.87 15.74
N TRP A 566 -5.40 -13.82 15.98
CA TRP A 566 -6.23 -14.44 14.95
C TRP A 566 -7.52 -13.61 14.80
N THR A 567 -7.70 -12.78 13.77
CA THR A 567 -6.78 -12.38 12.68
C THR A 567 -6.74 -10.86 12.51
N GLY A 568 -5.82 -10.35 11.69
CA GLY A 568 -5.76 -8.91 11.37
C GLY A 568 -6.92 -8.43 10.50
N LEU A 569 -7.24 -9.20 9.45
CA LEU A 569 -8.39 -9.00 8.57
C LEU A 569 -9.22 -10.28 8.54
N ASP A 570 -10.53 -10.15 8.34
CA ASP A 570 -11.34 -11.30 7.93
C ASP A 570 -10.86 -11.83 6.58
N TYR A 571 -11.10 -13.11 6.37
CA TYR A 571 -10.76 -13.87 5.17
C TYR A 571 -11.95 -14.74 4.77
N ARG A 572 -11.95 -15.20 3.52
CA ARG A 572 -12.98 -16.11 3.02
C ARG A 572 -12.80 -17.51 3.61
N GLY A 573 -13.90 -18.20 3.90
CA GLY A 573 -13.87 -19.49 4.57
C GLY A 573 -13.79 -19.39 6.09
N GLU A 574 -13.60 -20.55 6.72
CA GLU A 574 -13.62 -20.71 8.19
C GLU A 574 -14.69 -19.85 8.92
N PRO A 575 -15.99 -19.97 8.58
CA PRO A 575 -17.04 -19.03 9.00
C PRO A 575 -17.47 -19.15 10.48
N THR A 576 -16.57 -19.58 11.37
CA THR A 576 -16.79 -19.72 12.81
C THR A 576 -17.36 -18.43 13.41
N PRO A 577 -18.40 -18.49 14.27
CA PRO A 577 -18.97 -19.69 14.91
C PRO A 577 -20.14 -20.32 14.14
N PHE A 578 -20.38 -19.88 12.90
CA PHE A 578 -21.48 -20.34 12.09
C PHE A 578 -20.98 -21.18 10.91
N GLU A 579 -21.93 -21.56 10.06
CA GLU A 579 -21.71 -22.20 8.78
C GLU A 579 -22.48 -21.37 7.75
N TRP A 580 -23.16 -21.99 6.79
CA TRP A 580 -24.07 -21.29 5.89
C TRP A 580 -25.12 -20.47 6.67
N PRO A 581 -25.42 -19.21 6.29
CA PRO A 581 -25.03 -18.52 5.06
C PRO A 581 -23.69 -17.77 5.14
N ASN A 582 -22.91 -17.89 6.21
CA ASN A 582 -21.61 -17.21 6.28
C ASN A 582 -20.59 -17.86 5.34
N ILE A 583 -19.94 -17.03 4.55
CA ILE A 583 -18.91 -17.41 3.57
C ILE A 583 -17.52 -16.85 3.94
N ASN A 584 -17.45 -15.93 4.90
CA ASN A 584 -16.23 -15.33 5.40
C ASN A 584 -16.14 -15.52 6.92
N SER A 585 -14.94 -15.42 7.45
CA SER A 585 -14.64 -15.48 8.88
C SER A 585 -15.29 -14.32 9.67
N HIS A 586 -15.18 -14.39 11.00
CA HIS A 586 -15.52 -13.28 11.91
C HIS A 586 -14.34 -12.82 12.78
N PHE A 587 -13.17 -13.42 12.61
CA PHE A 587 -12.02 -13.25 13.48
C PHE A 587 -11.26 -11.94 13.30
N GLY A 588 -11.41 -11.30 12.15
CA GLY A 588 -10.65 -10.12 11.79
C GLY A 588 -10.90 -8.95 12.72
N ILE A 589 -9.83 -8.29 13.17
CA ILE A 589 -9.91 -6.98 13.83
C ILE A 589 -10.54 -5.94 12.88
N MET A 590 -10.32 -6.12 11.58
CA MET A 590 -11.01 -5.44 10.48
C MET A 590 -11.78 -6.46 9.64
N ASP A 591 -12.82 -6.03 8.93
CA ASP A 591 -13.49 -6.89 7.96
C ASP A 591 -12.63 -7.17 6.72
N MET A 592 -13.14 -7.97 5.79
CA MET A 592 -12.43 -8.42 4.58
C MET A 592 -12.06 -7.26 3.62
N CYS A 593 -12.73 -6.11 3.74
CA CYS A 593 -12.41 -4.90 2.97
C CYS A 593 -11.40 -3.99 3.71
N GLY A 594 -11.05 -4.33 4.95
CA GLY A 594 -10.19 -3.51 5.80
C GLY A 594 -10.94 -2.44 6.60
N PHE A 595 -12.28 -2.50 6.69
CA PHE A 595 -13.03 -1.57 7.53
C PHE A 595 -12.93 -1.97 9.01
N PRO A 596 -12.68 -1.02 9.92
CA PRO A 596 -12.49 -1.32 11.34
C PRO A 596 -13.76 -1.86 12.00
N LYS A 597 -13.58 -2.92 12.81
CA LYS A 597 -14.56 -3.36 13.81
C LYS A 597 -14.21 -2.73 15.17
N ASN A 598 -15.03 -2.95 16.20
CA ASN A 598 -14.79 -2.34 17.52
C ASN A 598 -13.46 -2.79 18.17
N LEU A 599 -13.04 -4.04 17.90
CA LEU A 599 -11.74 -4.59 18.31
C LEU A 599 -10.55 -3.75 17.84
N TYR A 600 -10.66 -3.07 16.70
CA TYR A 600 -9.63 -2.16 16.20
C TYR A 600 -9.25 -1.13 17.26
N TYR A 601 -10.25 -0.50 17.88
CA TYR A 601 -10.05 0.57 18.85
C TYR A 601 -9.58 0.05 20.20
N TYR A 602 -9.92 -1.19 20.57
CA TYR A 602 -9.34 -1.85 21.74
C TYR A 602 -7.82 -2.00 21.56
N TYR A 603 -7.37 -2.64 20.49
CA TYR A 603 -5.95 -2.84 20.23
C TYR A 603 -5.21 -1.53 20.02
N GLN A 604 -5.77 -0.60 19.24
CA GLN A 604 -5.13 0.70 18.99
C GLN A 604 -4.91 1.50 20.28
N SER A 605 -5.83 1.41 21.25
CA SER A 605 -5.69 2.05 22.57
C SER A 605 -4.40 1.60 23.27
N TRP A 606 -4.06 0.32 23.15
CA TRP A 606 -2.99 -0.29 23.95
C TRP A 606 -1.70 -0.57 23.18
N TRP A 607 -1.74 -0.55 21.84
CA TRP A 607 -0.59 -0.78 20.95
C TRP A 607 -0.04 0.49 20.32
N THR A 608 -0.66 1.64 20.57
CA THR A 608 -0.20 2.93 20.03
C THR A 608 -0.19 4.03 21.10
N ASP A 609 0.60 5.07 20.83
CA ASP A 609 0.59 6.31 21.60
C ASP A 609 -0.46 7.32 21.11
N LYS A 610 -1.27 6.96 20.10
CA LYS A 610 -2.34 7.82 19.56
C LYS A 610 -3.35 8.16 20.66
N ASP A 611 -4.00 9.33 20.58
CA ASP A 611 -5.14 9.64 21.44
C ASP A 611 -6.36 8.85 20.97
N VAL A 612 -6.63 7.71 21.59
CA VAL A 612 -7.78 6.87 21.23
C VAL A 612 -8.96 7.22 22.14
N LEU A 613 -10.10 7.51 21.53
CA LEU A 613 -11.40 7.65 22.18
C LEU A 613 -12.49 7.25 21.18
N HIS A 614 -13.04 6.06 21.36
CA HIS A 614 -14.05 5.49 20.47
C HIS A 614 -15.28 5.06 21.28
N ILE A 615 -16.46 5.43 20.81
CA ILE A 615 -17.75 5.03 21.40
C ILE A 615 -18.38 3.97 20.49
N SER A 616 -18.76 2.85 21.07
CA SER A 616 -19.63 1.85 20.44
C SER A 616 -20.82 1.57 21.38
N PRO A 617 -22.02 1.28 20.86
CA PRO A 617 -22.40 1.17 19.46
C PRO A 617 -22.65 2.52 18.76
N HIS A 618 -23.10 2.47 17.50
CA HIS A 618 -23.71 3.63 16.84
C HIS A 618 -24.98 4.11 17.57
N TRP A 619 -25.50 5.31 17.27
CA TRP A 619 -26.65 5.90 17.97
C TRP A 619 -27.98 5.92 17.17
N ASN A 620 -28.16 4.94 16.27
CA ASN A 620 -29.37 4.74 15.47
C ASN A 620 -30.16 3.49 15.93
N TRP A 621 -31.10 3.67 16.84
CA TRP A 621 -31.89 2.57 17.44
C TRP A 621 -33.39 2.76 17.23
N LEU A 622 -33.82 2.55 15.98
CA LEU A 622 -35.23 2.71 15.62
C LEU A 622 -36.12 1.79 16.45
N GLY A 623 -37.17 2.34 17.06
CA GLY A 623 -38.13 1.60 17.88
C GLY A 623 -37.72 1.39 19.34
N LYS A 624 -36.45 1.62 19.72
CA LYS A 624 -35.93 1.33 21.06
C LYS A 624 -35.89 2.54 22.01
N ARG A 625 -36.79 3.52 21.83
CA ARG A 625 -36.74 4.76 22.63
C ARG A 625 -37.00 4.46 24.10
N ASN A 626 -36.13 4.96 24.97
CA ASN A 626 -36.10 4.68 26.41
C ASN A 626 -35.74 3.22 26.78
N GLU A 627 -35.19 2.44 25.85
CA GLU A 627 -34.64 1.12 26.18
C GLU A 627 -33.14 1.24 26.50
N PRO A 628 -32.61 0.42 27.43
CA PRO A 628 -31.20 0.46 27.80
C PRO A 628 -30.31 -0.08 26.66
N ILE A 629 -29.24 0.65 26.35
CA ILE A 629 -28.18 0.26 25.42
C ILE A 629 -26.86 0.19 26.17
N ASP A 630 -26.12 -0.91 25.98
CA ASP A 630 -24.78 -1.06 26.52
C ASP A 630 -23.76 -0.29 25.66
N VAL A 631 -23.32 0.85 26.18
CA VAL A 631 -22.32 1.73 25.57
C VAL A 631 -20.94 1.36 26.09
N TRP A 632 -20.05 0.99 25.18
CA TRP A 632 -18.64 0.75 25.44
C TRP A 632 -17.81 1.94 24.96
N VAL A 633 -16.73 2.22 25.70
CA VAL A 633 -15.73 3.21 25.29
C VAL A 633 -14.34 2.60 25.37
N ASN A 634 -13.67 2.57 24.21
CA ASN A 634 -12.26 2.21 24.11
C ASN A 634 -11.42 3.50 24.12
N SER A 635 -10.46 3.59 25.03
CA SER A 635 -9.59 4.75 25.15
C SER A 635 -8.31 4.41 25.92
N ASN A 636 -7.24 5.16 25.67
CA ASN A 636 -5.99 5.09 26.42
C ASN A 636 -5.73 6.33 27.28
N ALA A 637 -6.80 7.05 27.60
CA ALA A 637 -6.80 8.15 28.56
C ALA A 637 -6.86 7.63 30.01
N ASP A 638 -6.66 8.51 30.98
CA ASP A 638 -6.69 8.16 32.41
C ASP A 638 -8.13 7.94 32.90
N LYS A 639 -9.07 8.72 32.36
CA LYS A 639 -10.49 8.70 32.69
C LYS A 639 -11.35 9.28 31.57
N VAL A 640 -12.62 8.87 31.53
CA VAL A 640 -13.60 9.33 30.53
C VAL A 640 -14.92 9.65 31.20
N GLU A 641 -15.52 10.77 30.83
CA GLU A 641 -16.90 11.13 31.17
C GLU A 641 -17.80 11.03 29.92
N LEU A 642 -18.96 10.41 30.08
CA LEU A 642 -19.93 10.21 29.01
C LEU A 642 -21.12 11.15 29.19
N PHE A 643 -21.64 11.70 28.10
CA PHE A 643 -22.77 12.63 28.08
C PHE A 643 -23.79 12.19 27.04
N LEU A 644 -25.08 12.23 27.40
CA LEU A 644 -26.19 12.10 26.46
C LEU A 644 -26.94 13.42 26.40
N ASN A 645 -26.97 14.05 25.22
CA ASN A 645 -27.60 15.36 25.01
C ASN A 645 -27.14 16.39 26.06
N ASP A 646 -25.82 16.50 26.22
CA ASP A 646 -25.10 17.34 27.19
C ASP A 646 -25.37 17.08 28.68
N LYS A 647 -26.16 16.05 29.01
CA LYS A 647 -26.31 15.56 30.38
C LYS A 647 -25.25 14.51 30.69
N SER A 648 -24.43 14.74 31.72
CA SER A 648 -23.44 13.76 32.19
C SER A 648 -24.12 12.47 32.67
N LEU A 649 -23.49 11.35 32.29
CA LEU A 649 -23.77 9.99 32.72
C LEU A 649 -22.69 9.46 33.68
N GLY A 650 -21.80 10.35 34.15
CA GLY A 650 -20.74 10.07 35.11
C GLY A 650 -19.39 9.78 34.47
N GLU A 651 -18.34 10.18 35.19
CA GLU A 651 -16.93 9.90 34.88
C GLU A 651 -16.52 8.53 35.41
N LYS A 652 -15.70 7.80 34.63
CA LYS A 652 -15.07 6.54 35.05
C LYS A 652 -13.56 6.55 34.78
N PRO A 653 -12.73 6.06 35.73
CA PRO A 653 -11.31 5.85 35.49
C PRO A 653 -11.11 4.69 34.51
N MET A 654 -10.21 4.83 33.55
CA MET A 654 -9.93 3.81 32.53
C MET A 654 -8.92 2.77 33.08
N PRO A 655 -9.31 1.50 33.27
CA PRO A 655 -8.35 0.46 33.63
C PRO A 655 -7.40 0.18 32.46
N ARG A 656 -6.11 -0.01 32.76
CA ARG A 656 -5.11 -0.36 31.75
C ARG A 656 -5.46 -1.71 31.10
N ASN A 657 -5.31 -1.80 29.78
CA ASN A 657 -5.61 -2.99 28.96
C ASN A 657 -7.10 -3.41 28.93
N SER A 658 -8.03 -2.52 29.30
CA SER A 658 -9.47 -2.82 29.36
C SER A 658 -10.32 -1.83 28.53
N HIS A 659 -11.62 -1.78 28.81
CA HIS A 659 -12.59 -0.84 28.23
C HIS A 659 -13.48 -0.26 29.34
N LEU A 660 -14.24 0.78 29.01
CA LEU A 660 -15.30 1.31 29.88
C LEU A 660 -16.68 0.93 29.36
N LYS A 661 -17.64 0.76 30.26
CA LYS A 661 -19.03 0.40 29.94
C LYS A 661 -20.03 1.27 30.70
N TRP A 662 -21.08 1.74 30.03
CA TRP A 662 -22.28 2.34 30.62
C TRP A 662 -23.52 1.64 30.07
N THR A 663 -24.60 1.64 30.84
CA THR A 663 -25.94 1.28 30.35
C THR A 663 -26.73 2.58 30.23
N VAL A 664 -27.18 2.90 29.02
CA VAL A 664 -27.74 4.20 28.67
C VAL A 664 -29.10 4.04 28.01
N ASP A 665 -30.14 4.64 28.59
CA ASP A 665 -31.47 4.64 27.97
C ASP A 665 -31.46 5.44 26.68
N TYR A 666 -31.84 4.81 25.57
CA TYR A 666 -31.74 5.42 24.25
C TYR A 666 -32.66 6.64 24.10
N GLN A 667 -32.04 7.80 23.85
CA GLN A 667 -32.70 8.98 23.33
C GLN A 667 -31.98 9.42 22.05
N PRO A 668 -32.72 9.72 20.96
CA PRO A 668 -32.13 10.33 19.78
C PRO A 668 -31.36 11.60 20.13
N GLY A 669 -30.24 11.82 19.45
CA GLY A 669 -29.39 13.00 19.65
C GLY A 669 -27.92 12.63 19.63
N THR A 670 -27.15 13.17 20.59
CA THR A 670 -25.69 13.08 20.61
C THR A 670 -25.22 12.38 21.87
N LEU A 671 -24.43 11.33 21.68
CA LEU A 671 -23.65 10.69 22.73
C LEU A 671 -22.20 11.16 22.60
N LYS A 672 -21.70 11.87 23.61
CA LYS A 672 -20.39 12.52 23.61
C LYS A 672 -19.53 11.95 24.74
N ALA A 673 -18.28 11.59 24.45
CA ALA A 673 -17.31 11.17 25.45
C ALA A 673 -16.19 12.21 25.54
N VAL A 674 -15.82 12.58 26.76
CA VAL A 674 -14.71 13.50 27.05
C VAL A 674 -13.66 12.73 27.85
N ALA A 675 -12.49 12.54 27.27
CA ALA A 675 -11.37 11.86 27.88
C ALA A 675 -10.39 12.85 28.47
N THR A 676 -9.75 12.48 29.60
CA THR A 676 -8.63 13.22 30.19
C THR A 676 -7.39 12.33 30.23
N LYS A 677 -6.31 12.73 29.57
CA LYS A 677 -5.01 12.03 29.54
C LYS A 677 -3.90 13.00 29.92
N ASN A 678 -3.16 12.72 30.98
CA ASN A 678 -2.10 13.59 31.51
C ASN A 678 -2.58 15.05 31.74
N GLY A 679 -3.81 15.21 32.25
CA GLY A 679 -4.43 16.52 32.48
C GLY A 679 -4.95 17.26 31.24
N ARG A 680 -4.74 16.71 30.02
CA ARG A 680 -5.30 17.24 28.77
C ARG A 680 -6.61 16.55 28.43
N GLN A 681 -7.60 17.33 28.00
CA GLN A 681 -8.89 16.81 27.52
C GLN A 681 -8.96 16.69 26.00
N PHE A 682 -9.71 15.71 25.53
CA PHE A 682 -10.12 15.54 24.13
C PHE A 682 -11.45 14.78 24.09
N GLU A 683 -12.24 14.98 23.03
CA GLU A 683 -13.60 14.43 22.96
C GLU A 683 -13.90 13.77 21.62
N THR A 684 -14.92 12.91 21.63
CA THR A 684 -15.53 12.30 20.44
C THR A 684 -17.04 12.25 20.62
N LYS A 685 -17.78 12.02 19.53
CA LYS A 685 -19.23 11.85 19.58
C LYS A 685 -19.75 10.87 18.53
N VAL A 686 -20.86 10.21 18.86
CA VAL A 686 -21.72 9.48 17.92
C VAL A 686 -23.12 10.09 17.98
N GLU A 687 -23.79 10.17 16.83
CA GLU A 687 -25.03 10.93 16.68
C GLU A 687 -26.09 10.08 15.97
N THR A 688 -27.35 10.27 16.35
CA THR A 688 -28.47 9.72 15.57
C THR A 688 -28.52 10.42 14.21
N THR A 689 -28.36 9.64 13.14
CA THR A 689 -28.31 10.16 11.76
C THR A 689 -29.69 10.24 11.10
N GLY A 690 -29.77 11.08 10.07
CA GLY A 690 -30.92 11.16 9.17
C GLY A 690 -30.93 10.03 8.14
N THR A 691 -31.77 10.18 7.12
CA THR A 691 -31.81 9.23 5.99
C THR A 691 -30.59 9.40 5.08
N PRO A 692 -30.07 8.30 4.49
CA PRO A 692 -29.10 8.36 3.40
C PRO A 692 -29.43 9.41 2.35
N THR A 693 -28.46 10.25 1.99
CA THR A 693 -28.64 11.33 1.00
C THR A 693 -27.53 11.40 -0.04
N GLU A 694 -26.28 11.09 0.31
CA GLU A 694 -25.13 11.30 -0.57
C GLU A 694 -24.14 10.13 -0.50
N ILE A 695 -23.56 9.78 -1.65
CA ILE A 695 -22.42 8.85 -1.76
C ILE A 695 -21.13 9.67 -1.80
N SER A 696 -20.15 9.34 -0.94
CA SER A 696 -18.77 9.81 -1.04
C SER A 696 -17.86 8.71 -1.57
N LEU A 697 -16.90 9.10 -2.39
CA LEU A 697 -15.82 8.25 -2.90
C LEU A 697 -14.50 8.71 -2.32
N THR A 698 -13.76 7.76 -1.76
CA THR A 698 -12.43 8.00 -1.19
C THR A 698 -11.43 7.05 -1.87
N PRO A 699 -10.83 7.45 -3.00
CA PRO A 699 -9.71 6.72 -3.58
C PRO A 699 -8.45 6.87 -2.70
N TYR A 700 -7.67 5.80 -2.58
CA TYR A 700 -6.34 5.87 -1.93
C TYR A 700 -5.25 6.41 -2.86
N LYS A 701 -5.46 6.32 -4.18
CA LYS A 701 -4.62 6.90 -5.23
C LYS A 701 -5.48 7.54 -6.31
N THR A 702 -5.12 8.74 -6.74
CA THR A 702 -5.72 9.38 -7.92
C THR A 702 -4.76 9.46 -9.09
N THR A 703 -3.47 9.19 -8.88
CA THR A 703 -2.50 8.94 -9.94
C THR A 703 -2.05 7.47 -9.96
N LEU A 704 -2.26 6.79 -11.09
CA LEU A 704 -1.87 5.39 -11.32
C LEU A 704 -0.83 5.26 -12.44
N LEU A 705 0.00 4.22 -12.39
CA LEU A 705 0.84 3.84 -13.52
C LEU A 705 -0.02 3.12 -14.57
N ALA A 706 0.09 3.55 -15.83
CA ALA A 706 -0.53 2.88 -16.97
C ALA A 706 0.30 1.65 -17.40
N ASP A 707 0.48 0.69 -16.49
CA ASP A 707 1.25 -0.54 -16.70
C ASP A 707 0.38 -1.80 -16.86
N GLY A 708 -0.94 -1.67 -16.69
CA GLY A 708 -1.88 -2.79 -16.72
C GLY A 708 -2.00 -3.55 -15.40
N SER A 709 -1.29 -3.14 -14.34
CA SER A 709 -1.24 -3.80 -13.04
C SER A 709 -1.56 -2.88 -11.85
N ASP A 710 -1.24 -1.59 -11.91
CA ASP A 710 -1.46 -0.65 -10.81
C ASP A 710 -2.95 -0.46 -10.50
N VAL A 711 -3.28 -0.33 -9.21
CA VAL A 711 -4.66 -0.35 -8.70
C VAL A 711 -4.89 0.79 -7.72
N SER A 712 -6.09 1.37 -7.77
CA SER A 712 -6.63 2.22 -6.70
C SER A 712 -7.73 1.48 -5.94
N VAL A 713 -7.62 1.48 -4.61
CA VAL A 713 -8.70 1.06 -3.71
C VAL A 713 -9.61 2.26 -3.47
N VAL A 714 -10.91 2.10 -3.75
CA VAL A 714 -11.91 3.16 -3.57
C VAL A 714 -12.94 2.73 -2.54
N ASN A 715 -12.95 3.41 -1.40
CA ASN A 715 -13.97 3.22 -0.39
C ASN A 715 -15.21 4.06 -0.73
N VAL A 716 -16.37 3.45 -0.60
CA VAL A 716 -17.68 4.05 -0.89
C VAL A 716 -18.44 4.15 0.43
N THR A 717 -18.85 5.37 0.80
CA THR A 717 -19.53 5.63 2.08
C THR A 717 -20.77 6.49 1.85
N VAL A 718 -21.84 6.23 2.60
CA VAL A 718 -23.09 7.00 2.51
C VAL A 718 -23.30 7.91 3.71
N PHE A 719 -23.69 9.14 3.41
CA PHE A 719 -23.89 10.22 4.39
C PHE A 719 -25.35 10.70 4.38
N ASP A 720 -25.80 11.24 5.51
CA ASP A 720 -27.03 12.02 5.61
C ASP A 720 -26.82 13.49 5.17
N ARG A 721 -27.88 14.31 5.23
CA ARG A 721 -27.84 15.74 4.84
C ARG A 721 -26.90 16.59 5.71
N GLU A 722 -26.64 16.14 6.92
CA GLU A 722 -25.76 16.80 7.87
C GLU A 722 -24.31 16.33 7.73
N GLY A 723 -24.00 15.47 6.75
CA GLY A 723 -22.65 14.99 6.49
C GLY A 723 -22.16 13.93 7.48
N ARG A 724 -23.07 13.19 8.13
CA ARG A 724 -22.76 12.09 9.04
C ARG A 724 -22.92 10.75 8.33
N VAL A 725 -21.98 9.82 8.57
CA VAL A 725 -22.05 8.46 8.01
C VAL A 725 -23.28 7.75 8.56
N VAL A 726 -24.11 7.15 7.69
CA VAL A 726 -25.30 6.41 8.10
C VAL A 726 -24.91 4.96 8.43
N PRO A 727 -24.87 4.59 9.73
CA PRO A 727 -24.17 3.38 10.19
C PRO A 727 -24.91 2.07 9.88
N ASN A 728 -26.17 2.15 9.43
CA ASN A 728 -27.03 1.02 9.09
C ASN A 728 -27.52 1.09 7.63
N ALA A 729 -26.88 1.88 6.78
CA ALA A 729 -27.23 1.97 5.37
C ALA A 729 -26.76 0.72 4.61
N ASN A 730 -27.70 0.10 3.88
CA ASN A 730 -27.48 -1.13 3.10
C ASN A 730 -27.91 -0.96 1.63
N ASN A 731 -27.81 0.27 1.11
CA ASN A 731 -28.20 0.60 -0.26
C ASN A 731 -27.37 -0.18 -1.29
N LEU A 732 -28.01 -0.65 -2.36
CA LEU A 732 -27.31 -1.17 -3.53
C LEU A 732 -26.69 -0.02 -4.32
N VAL A 733 -25.37 -0.06 -4.52
CA VAL A 733 -24.64 0.95 -5.29
C VAL A 733 -24.19 0.33 -6.61
N THR A 734 -24.45 1.03 -7.72
CA THR A 734 -23.98 0.68 -9.07
C THR A 734 -22.78 1.54 -9.45
N PHE A 735 -21.82 0.96 -10.15
CA PHE A 735 -20.55 1.60 -10.48
C PHE A 735 -20.38 1.74 -11.99
N HIS A 736 -19.94 2.91 -12.42
CA HIS A 736 -19.67 3.23 -13.82
C HIS A 736 -18.24 3.78 -13.94
N LEU A 737 -17.52 3.30 -14.95
CA LEU A 737 -16.15 3.69 -15.23
C LEU A 737 -16.02 4.01 -16.72
N GLU A 738 -15.46 5.19 -17.02
CA GLU A 738 -15.07 5.60 -18.37
C GLU A 738 -13.56 5.87 -18.41
N GLY A 739 -12.89 5.55 -19.52
CA GLY A 739 -11.45 5.80 -19.69
C GLY A 739 -10.58 4.53 -19.68
N PRO A 740 -9.24 4.67 -19.64
CA PRO A 740 -8.30 3.56 -19.83
C PRO A 740 -8.06 2.77 -18.53
N GLY A 741 -9.11 2.17 -17.99
CA GLY A 741 -9.05 1.31 -16.80
C GLY A 741 -10.22 0.34 -16.74
N LYS A 742 -10.25 -0.48 -15.68
CA LYS A 742 -11.35 -1.42 -15.43
C LYS A 742 -11.56 -1.63 -13.94
N ILE A 743 -12.79 -1.98 -13.55
CA ILE A 743 -13.06 -2.50 -12.22
C ILE A 743 -12.62 -3.97 -12.20
N ILE A 744 -11.93 -4.39 -11.15
CA ILE A 744 -11.43 -5.78 -11.01
C ILE A 744 -12.04 -6.54 -9.83
N GLY A 745 -12.85 -5.87 -9.00
CA GLY A 745 -13.49 -6.51 -7.85
C GLY A 745 -14.25 -5.52 -6.98
N VAL A 746 -15.25 -6.02 -6.28
CA VAL A 746 -16.07 -5.27 -5.32
C VAL A 746 -16.32 -6.09 -4.04
N GLY A 747 -16.51 -5.42 -2.91
CA GLY A 747 -16.79 -6.07 -1.63
C GLY A 747 -17.40 -5.13 -0.59
N ASN A 748 -17.92 -5.67 0.50
CA ASN A 748 -18.49 -4.87 1.60
C ASN A 748 -18.14 -5.37 3.01
N GLY A 749 -17.52 -6.55 3.15
CA GLY A 749 -17.16 -7.14 4.44
C GLY A 749 -18.31 -7.78 5.21
N ASP A 750 -19.50 -7.90 4.63
CA ASP A 750 -20.59 -8.70 5.20
C ASP A 750 -20.24 -10.19 5.10
N PRO A 751 -20.14 -10.90 6.23
CA PRO A 751 -19.70 -12.29 6.19
C PRO A 751 -20.75 -13.25 5.61
N SER A 752 -22.00 -12.85 5.39
CA SER A 752 -23.05 -13.66 4.74
C SER A 752 -23.52 -13.11 3.40
N CYS A 753 -22.80 -12.13 2.81
CA CYS A 753 -23.16 -11.58 1.51
C CYS A 753 -22.77 -12.52 0.36
N HIS A 754 -23.76 -12.97 -0.40
CA HIS A 754 -23.55 -13.84 -1.58
C HIS A 754 -23.52 -13.08 -2.91
N GLU A 755 -23.45 -11.74 -2.88
CA GLU A 755 -23.32 -10.95 -4.10
C GLU A 755 -21.96 -11.21 -4.80
N PRO A 756 -21.89 -11.30 -6.14
CA PRO A 756 -20.66 -11.67 -6.86
C PRO A 756 -19.51 -10.68 -6.68
N ASP A 757 -18.38 -11.14 -6.16
CA ASP A 757 -17.13 -10.37 -6.02
C ASP A 757 -16.66 -9.79 -7.35
N ILE A 758 -16.81 -10.58 -8.42
CA ILE A 758 -16.59 -10.23 -9.82
C ILE A 758 -17.95 -10.17 -10.50
N CYS A 759 -18.32 -8.99 -10.99
CA CYS A 759 -19.56 -8.80 -11.76
C CYS A 759 -19.31 -9.00 -13.26
N ALA A 760 -20.39 -9.25 -14.00
CA ALA A 760 -20.33 -9.14 -15.45
C ALA A 760 -19.99 -7.70 -15.87
N GLU A 761 -19.25 -7.55 -16.98
CA GLU A 761 -18.86 -6.24 -17.50
C GLU A 761 -20.09 -5.34 -17.71
N GLY A 762 -20.01 -4.09 -17.26
CA GLY A 762 -21.14 -3.15 -17.28
C GLY A 762 -22.24 -3.38 -16.23
N ALA A 763 -22.12 -4.40 -15.37
CA ALA A 763 -23.08 -4.71 -14.30
C ALA A 763 -22.47 -4.61 -12.89
N TRP A 764 -21.41 -3.82 -12.73
CA TRP A 764 -20.70 -3.64 -11.47
C TRP A 764 -21.60 -3.00 -10.40
N GLN A 765 -21.80 -3.72 -9.30
CA GLN A 765 -22.61 -3.26 -8.19
C GLN A 765 -22.24 -3.95 -6.87
N ARG A 766 -22.55 -3.31 -5.75
CA ARG A 766 -22.38 -3.88 -4.42
C ARG A 766 -23.30 -3.20 -3.43
N SER A 767 -23.99 -3.98 -2.60
CA SER A 767 -24.71 -3.43 -1.46
C SER A 767 -23.73 -2.93 -0.40
N LEU A 768 -24.06 -1.77 0.19
CA LEU A 768 -23.41 -1.33 1.42
C LEU A 768 -23.69 -2.37 2.52
N PHE A 769 -22.71 -2.58 3.39
CA PHE A 769 -22.91 -3.23 4.67
C PHE A 769 -22.62 -2.21 5.75
N ASN A 770 -23.63 -1.82 6.52
CA ASN A 770 -23.50 -0.86 7.61
C ASN A 770 -22.76 0.43 7.18
N GLY A 771 -23.19 1.00 6.05
CA GLY A 771 -22.71 2.30 5.54
C GLY A 771 -21.56 2.25 4.53
N HIS A 772 -20.95 1.08 4.29
CA HIS A 772 -19.71 0.99 3.51
C HIS A 772 -19.70 -0.14 2.47
N CYS A 773 -19.06 0.10 1.33
CA CYS A 773 -18.55 -0.92 0.41
C CYS A 773 -17.23 -0.43 -0.26
N GLN A 774 -16.58 -1.30 -1.02
CA GLN A 774 -15.27 -1.06 -1.64
C GLN A 774 -15.26 -1.50 -3.10
N VAL A 775 -14.53 -0.76 -3.93
CA VAL A 775 -14.30 -1.04 -5.36
C VAL A 775 -12.80 -0.97 -5.65
N LEU A 776 -12.31 -1.91 -6.46
CA LEU A 776 -10.93 -1.96 -6.92
C LEU A 776 -10.86 -1.57 -8.40
N ILE A 777 -10.10 -0.51 -8.72
CA ILE A 777 -9.94 0.01 -10.07
C ILE A 777 -8.50 -0.21 -10.54
N GLN A 778 -8.31 -0.96 -11.62
CA GLN A 778 -7.00 -1.23 -12.24
C GLN A 778 -6.79 -0.32 -13.45
N ALA A 779 -5.58 0.23 -13.57
CA ALA A 779 -5.16 0.98 -14.75
C ALA A 779 -4.98 0.06 -15.97
N GLY A 780 -5.26 0.59 -17.16
CA GLY A 780 -4.85 -0.02 -18.41
C GLY A 780 -3.37 0.25 -18.73
N THR A 781 -2.98 0.06 -19.99
CA THR A 781 -1.61 0.31 -20.49
C THR A 781 -1.48 1.65 -21.25
N VAL A 782 -2.56 2.41 -21.33
CA VAL A 782 -2.63 3.67 -22.07
C VAL A 782 -2.84 4.80 -21.06
N PRO A 783 -1.93 5.80 -20.99
CA PRO A 783 -2.13 6.99 -20.18
C PRO A 783 -3.40 7.75 -20.56
N GLY A 784 -4.03 8.38 -19.59
CA GLY A 784 -5.27 9.12 -19.77
C GLY A 784 -6.03 9.29 -18.45
N MET A 785 -7.26 9.79 -18.55
CA MET A 785 -8.14 10.04 -17.40
C MET A 785 -9.21 8.96 -17.31
N ILE A 786 -9.35 8.38 -16.13
CA ILE A 786 -10.43 7.48 -15.73
C ILE A 786 -11.45 8.31 -14.95
N LYS A 787 -12.70 8.30 -15.39
CA LYS A 787 -13.83 8.88 -14.66
C LYS A 787 -14.59 7.78 -13.96
N PHE A 788 -14.72 7.88 -12.65
CA PHE A 788 -15.42 6.88 -11.85
C PHE A 788 -16.64 7.50 -11.17
N GLU A 789 -17.77 6.82 -11.27
CA GLU A 789 -19.04 7.26 -10.70
C GLU A 789 -19.76 6.12 -9.95
N ALA A 790 -20.29 6.45 -8.78
CA ALA A 790 -21.14 5.58 -7.98
C ALA A 790 -22.54 6.16 -7.83
N ARG A 791 -23.56 5.34 -8.10
CA ARG A 791 -24.98 5.74 -8.07
C ARG A 791 -25.80 4.78 -7.22
N SER A 792 -26.81 5.31 -6.54
CA SER A 792 -27.87 4.53 -5.89
C SER A 792 -29.18 5.32 -6.02
N PRO A 793 -30.34 4.65 -6.15
CA PRO A 793 -31.64 5.34 -6.15
C PRO A 793 -31.78 6.30 -4.96
N ASN A 794 -32.26 7.52 -5.24
CA ASN A 794 -32.52 8.59 -4.27
C ASN A 794 -31.28 9.15 -3.52
N LEU A 795 -30.06 8.79 -3.92
CA LEU A 795 -28.83 9.39 -3.39
C LEU A 795 -28.18 10.30 -4.43
N TRP A 796 -27.54 11.38 -3.99
CA TRP A 796 -26.59 12.12 -4.82
C TRP A 796 -25.40 11.22 -5.16
N ALA A 797 -25.05 11.19 -6.45
CA ALA A 797 -23.95 10.37 -6.96
C ALA A 797 -22.60 10.89 -6.47
N GLY A 798 -21.68 9.95 -6.22
CA GLY A 798 -20.29 10.27 -5.97
C GLY A 798 -19.49 10.12 -7.25
N THR A 799 -18.59 11.06 -7.53
CA THR A 799 -17.69 11.03 -8.71
C THR A 799 -16.26 11.32 -8.30
N THR A 800 -15.29 10.68 -8.95
CA THR A 800 -13.87 10.99 -8.80
C THR A 800 -13.12 10.72 -10.11
N ASP A 801 -12.08 11.50 -10.37
CA ASP A 801 -11.22 11.36 -11.54
C ASP A 801 -9.87 10.79 -11.10
N ILE A 802 -9.38 9.79 -11.84
CA ILE A 802 -8.08 9.14 -11.64
C ILE A 802 -7.26 9.33 -12.92
N ILE A 803 -6.05 9.87 -12.82
CA ILE A 803 -5.13 10.03 -13.94
C ILE A 803 -4.18 8.84 -13.99
N THR A 804 -3.94 8.32 -15.19
CA THR A 804 -2.95 7.29 -15.46
C THR A 804 -1.75 7.89 -16.18
N VAL A 805 -0.54 7.57 -15.73
CA VAL A 805 0.73 8.08 -16.28
C VAL A 805 1.57 6.96 -16.85
N GLY A 806 2.29 7.22 -17.95
CA GLY A 806 3.12 6.20 -18.59
C GLY A 806 4.34 5.82 -17.74
N PRO A 807 4.65 4.53 -17.54
CA PRO A 807 5.84 4.10 -16.79
C PRO A 807 7.14 4.70 -17.33
N GLY A 808 7.23 4.83 -18.65
CA GLY A 808 8.35 5.50 -19.32
C GLY A 808 8.54 6.94 -18.88
N SER A 809 7.46 7.71 -18.70
CA SER A 809 7.51 9.10 -18.23
C SER A 809 8.01 9.22 -16.80
N VAL A 810 7.82 8.19 -15.96
CA VAL A 810 8.32 8.16 -14.59
C VAL A 810 9.78 7.72 -14.54
N ALA A 811 10.17 6.80 -15.43
CA ALA A 811 11.53 6.29 -15.53
C ALA A 811 12.49 7.30 -16.16
N SER A 812 12.10 7.95 -17.26
CA SER A 812 12.91 8.96 -17.94
C SER A 812 12.81 10.32 -17.25
N VAL A 813 13.94 11.00 -17.10
CA VAL A 813 14.00 12.35 -16.53
C VAL A 813 14.77 13.25 -17.49
N ASN A 814 14.09 14.24 -18.05
CA ASN A 814 14.72 15.31 -18.84
C ASN A 814 14.67 16.64 -18.08
N ILE A 815 15.84 17.17 -17.75
CA ILE A 815 15.98 18.43 -17.02
C ILE A 815 16.38 19.53 -17.99
N ASP A 816 15.60 20.61 -18.01
CA ASP A 816 15.97 21.86 -18.69
C ASP A 816 16.60 22.83 -17.69
N ASP A 817 17.87 23.17 -17.89
CA ASP A 817 18.62 24.06 -17.02
C ASP A 817 18.31 25.56 -17.23
N THR A 818 17.46 25.93 -18.19
CA THR A 818 17.14 27.34 -18.53
C THR A 818 16.68 28.15 -17.32
N TYR A 819 15.86 27.56 -16.45
CA TYR A 819 15.31 28.21 -15.24
C TYR A 819 15.90 27.64 -13.94
N ARG A 820 17.04 26.96 -14.01
CA ARG A 820 17.65 26.36 -12.84
C ARG A 820 18.19 27.43 -11.88
N LEU A 821 17.72 27.38 -10.64
CA LEU A 821 18.17 28.27 -9.57
C LEU A 821 19.64 28.00 -9.22
N LYS A 822 20.37 29.06 -8.89
CA LYS A 822 21.79 29.01 -8.49
C LYS A 822 22.09 30.02 -7.39
N GLY A 823 23.10 29.73 -6.58
CA GLY A 823 23.56 30.63 -5.52
C GLY A 823 22.45 30.96 -4.53
N GLU A 824 22.23 32.25 -4.26
CA GLU A 824 21.24 32.71 -3.27
C GLU A 824 19.81 32.29 -3.61
N THR A 825 19.45 32.23 -4.89
CA THR A 825 18.08 31.86 -5.31
C THR A 825 17.72 30.40 -5.03
N ALA A 826 18.72 29.52 -4.91
CA ALA A 826 18.53 28.08 -4.67
C ALA A 826 18.57 27.70 -3.18
N LYS A 827 18.78 28.66 -2.28
CA LYS A 827 18.83 28.40 -0.84
C LYS A 827 17.43 28.26 -0.27
N ASP A 828 17.24 27.22 0.54
CA ASP A 828 16.02 27.02 1.29
C ASP A 828 15.76 28.17 2.28
N ARG A 829 14.49 28.57 2.39
CA ARG A 829 14.03 29.64 3.27
C ARG A 829 13.35 29.06 4.51
N PRO A 830 13.68 29.54 5.72
CA PRO A 830 12.98 29.11 6.93
C PRO A 830 11.53 29.56 6.85
N VAL A 831 10.59 28.69 7.23
CA VAL A 831 9.16 28.99 7.21
C VAL A 831 8.63 29.29 8.62
N ASP A 832 7.92 30.41 8.73
CA ASP A 832 7.34 30.88 9.98
C ASP A 832 6.00 30.19 10.25
N LYS A 833 5.55 30.28 11.51
CA LYS A 833 4.24 29.73 11.88
C LYS A 833 3.09 30.47 11.19
N MET A 834 2.09 29.73 10.74
CA MET A 834 0.95 30.22 9.98
C MET A 834 -0.39 29.84 10.65
N ILE A 835 -1.21 30.84 10.92
CA ILE A 835 -2.66 30.71 11.06
C ILE A 835 -3.22 31.63 9.98
N GLY A 836 -3.60 31.05 8.85
CA GLY A 836 -4.03 31.79 7.68
C GLY A 836 -5.49 31.60 7.32
N ALA A 837 -6.00 32.49 6.48
CA ALA A 837 -7.27 32.36 5.80
C ALA A 837 -7.13 32.73 4.32
N ASP A 838 -7.71 31.92 3.44
CA ASP A 838 -8.02 32.35 2.07
C ASP A 838 -9.28 33.21 2.12
N ILE A 839 -9.17 34.45 1.67
CA ILE A 839 -10.30 35.40 1.66
C ILE A 839 -10.44 36.08 0.30
N SER A 840 -10.10 35.35 -0.75
CA SER A 840 -10.14 35.90 -2.11
C SER A 840 -11.56 36.23 -2.58
N PHE A 841 -12.62 35.69 -1.94
CA PHE A 841 -13.99 36.14 -2.18
C PHE A 841 -14.33 37.49 -1.54
N LEU A 842 -13.52 38.04 -0.63
CA LEU A 842 -13.87 39.25 0.12
C LEU A 842 -14.33 40.41 -0.78
N PRO A 843 -13.61 40.78 -1.86
CA PRO A 843 -14.07 41.85 -2.76
C PRO A 843 -15.44 41.57 -3.39
N GLN A 844 -15.73 40.31 -3.72
CA GLN A 844 -17.01 39.90 -4.28
C GLN A 844 -18.15 39.98 -3.24
N LEU A 845 -17.88 39.60 -1.99
CA LEU A 845 -18.84 39.71 -0.89
C LEU A 845 -19.17 41.18 -0.60
N GLU A 846 -18.15 42.05 -0.57
CA GLU A 846 -18.30 43.49 -0.38
C GLU A 846 -19.08 44.13 -1.53
N ALA A 847 -18.81 43.74 -2.78
CA ALA A 847 -19.55 44.19 -3.95
C ALA A 847 -21.03 43.77 -3.93
N ARG A 848 -21.36 42.65 -3.27
CA ARG A 848 -22.74 42.21 -3.00
C ARG A 848 -23.39 42.96 -1.82
N GLY A 849 -22.67 43.88 -1.18
CA GLY A 849 -23.16 44.69 -0.05
C GLY A 849 -23.04 44.00 1.31
N ILE A 850 -22.31 42.89 1.42
CA ILE A 850 -22.07 42.22 2.70
C ILE A 850 -21.15 43.08 3.55
N LYS A 851 -21.54 43.26 4.82
CA LYS A 851 -20.80 44.01 5.83
C LYS A 851 -20.53 43.09 7.01
N PHE A 852 -19.27 42.97 7.41
CA PHE A 852 -18.86 42.06 8.48
C PHE A 852 -18.96 42.75 9.83
N LYS A 853 -19.51 42.03 10.81
CA LYS A 853 -19.79 42.55 12.14
C LYS A 853 -19.37 41.57 13.23
N GLU A 854 -18.90 42.12 14.33
CA GLU A 854 -18.70 41.40 15.58
C GLU A 854 -19.43 42.19 16.68
N ASP A 855 -20.25 41.51 17.49
CA ASP A 855 -21.05 42.13 18.56
C ASP A 855 -21.87 43.36 18.09
N GLY A 856 -22.36 43.30 16.84
CA GLY A 856 -23.15 44.37 16.21
C GLY A 856 -22.34 45.54 15.66
N VAL A 857 -21.01 45.53 15.79
CA VAL A 857 -20.11 46.58 15.28
C VAL A 857 -19.53 46.17 13.94
N GLU A 858 -19.78 46.98 12.91
CA GLU A 858 -19.20 46.80 11.58
C GLU A 858 -17.68 47.07 11.60
N LYS A 859 -16.89 46.16 11.04
CA LYS A 859 -15.43 46.26 10.90
C LYS A 859 -14.99 45.65 9.57
N ASP A 860 -13.78 46.00 9.15
CA ASP A 860 -13.13 45.34 8.01
C ASP A 860 -12.84 43.86 8.34
N ALA A 861 -13.13 42.95 7.40
CA ALA A 861 -12.97 41.50 7.61
C ALA A 861 -11.51 41.09 7.89
N ILE A 862 -10.53 41.77 7.27
CA ILE A 862 -9.10 41.53 7.45
C ILE A 862 -8.69 41.96 8.87
N GLU A 863 -9.23 43.08 9.36
CA GLU A 863 -9.01 43.52 10.74
C GLU A 863 -9.62 42.56 11.77
N LEU A 864 -10.83 42.05 11.50
CA LEU A 864 -11.46 41.03 12.34
C LEU A 864 -10.60 39.77 12.42
N LEU A 865 -10.18 39.22 11.28
CA LEU A 865 -9.29 38.05 11.27
C LEU A 865 -7.97 38.34 12.01
N LYS A 866 -7.36 39.51 11.81
CA LYS A 866 -6.15 39.89 12.53
C LYS A 866 -6.35 39.92 14.06
N GLN A 867 -7.49 40.44 14.52
CA GLN A 867 -7.84 40.48 15.95
C GLN A 867 -7.86 39.06 16.54
N HIS A 868 -8.49 38.11 15.84
CA HIS A 868 -8.56 36.70 16.23
C HIS A 868 -7.30 35.87 15.92
N GLY A 869 -6.18 36.52 15.62
CA GLY A 869 -4.88 35.87 15.59
C GLY A 869 -4.44 35.30 14.25
N PHE A 870 -5.19 35.55 13.19
CA PHE A 870 -4.70 35.29 11.84
C PHE A 870 -3.48 36.16 11.56
N ASN A 871 -2.44 35.55 10.98
CA ASN A 871 -1.18 36.22 10.68
C ASN A 871 -0.79 36.12 9.20
N TYR A 872 -1.52 35.32 8.42
CA TYR A 872 -1.40 35.23 6.97
C TYR A 872 -2.78 35.41 6.31
N VAL A 873 -2.77 36.02 5.13
CA VAL A 873 -3.87 35.96 4.18
C VAL A 873 -3.36 35.29 2.91
N ARG A 874 -4.13 34.31 2.43
CA ARG A 874 -3.93 33.72 1.10
C ARG A 874 -4.82 34.43 0.09
N LEU A 875 -4.25 34.83 -1.05
CA LEU A 875 -4.97 35.43 -2.17
C LEU A 875 -4.73 34.64 -3.46
N ARG A 876 -5.82 34.31 -4.12
CA ARG A 876 -5.85 33.64 -5.42
C ARG A 876 -5.74 34.66 -6.54
N LEU A 877 -4.92 34.33 -7.54
CA LEU A 877 -4.71 35.15 -8.72
C LEU A 877 -4.97 34.33 -10.00
N PHE A 878 -6.00 34.72 -10.74
CA PHE A 878 -6.30 34.21 -12.09
C PHE A 878 -5.64 35.09 -13.15
N HIS A 879 -5.41 34.52 -14.33
CA HIS A 879 -4.75 35.22 -15.43
C HIS A 879 -5.65 36.33 -16.01
N ASN A 880 -6.86 35.99 -16.48
CA ASN A 880 -7.88 36.94 -16.88
C ASN A 880 -9.30 36.46 -16.49
N PRO A 881 -9.70 36.67 -15.21
CA PRO A 881 -11.00 36.21 -14.73
C PRO A 881 -12.19 36.98 -15.31
N SER A 882 -11.96 38.14 -15.93
CA SER A 882 -13.02 39.03 -16.45
C SER A 882 -13.65 38.56 -17.78
N LEU A 883 -13.03 37.58 -18.45
CA LEU A 883 -13.55 36.99 -19.69
C LEU A 883 -14.97 36.44 -19.51
N GLU A 884 -15.71 36.30 -20.61
CA GLU A 884 -17.10 35.79 -20.60
C GLU A 884 -17.23 34.43 -19.91
N ASN A 885 -16.28 33.53 -20.14
CA ASN A 885 -16.16 32.23 -19.48
C ASN A 885 -15.09 32.21 -18.37
N GLY A 886 -14.63 33.39 -17.95
CA GLY A 886 -13.65 33.55 -16.88
C GLY A 886 -14.28 33.30 -15.51
N TYR A 887 -13.44 33.24 -14.48
CA TYR A 887 -13.86 32.98 -13.11
C TYR A 887 -14.87 34.02 -12.57
N SER A 888 -14.70 35.29 -12.96
CA SER A 888 -15.55 36.40 -12.54
C SER A 888 -15.88 37.31 -13.73
N PRO A 889 -16.78 36.87 -14.63
CA PRO A 889 -17.09 37.61 -15.85
C PRO A 889 -17.53 39.03 -15.55
N LYS A 890 -17.02 40.01 -16.33
CA LYS A 890 -17.25 41.46 -16.19
C LYS A 890 -16.60 42.14 -14.99
N ASP A 891 -16.69 41.53 -13.80
CA ASP A 891 -16.24 42.17 -12.56
C ASP A 891 -14.74 41.98 -12.28
N GLY A 892 -14.12 40.91 -12.83
CA GLY A 892 -12.67 40.70 -12.73
C GLY A 892 -12.14 40.36 -11.34
N PHE A 893 -12.97 39.92 -10.38
CA PHE A 893 -12.48 39.51 -9.06
C PHE A 893 -11.36 38.48 -9.16
N CYS A 894 -10.35 38.61 -8.29
CA CYS A 894 -9.13 37.80 -8.28
C CYS A 894 -8.21 38.00 -9.50
N ASP A 895 -8.30 39.14 -10.20
CA ASP A 895 -7.25 39.60 -11.13
C ASP A 895 -6.11 40.32 -10.39
N LEU A 896 -5.12 40.83 -11.15
CA LEU A 896 -3.98 41.55 -10.58
C LEU A 896 -4.38 42.87 -9.92
N GLU A 897 -5.35 43.60 -10.45
CA GLU A 897 -5.81 44.89 -9.89
C GLU A 897 -6.41 44.69 -8.49
N HIS A 898 -7.34 43.74 -8.37
CA HIS A 898 -7.96 43.37 -7.11
C HIS A 898 -6.94 42.77 -6.13
N THR A 899 -6.01 41.96 -6.63
CA THR A 899 -4.92 41.40 -5.82
C THR A 899 -4.01 42.48 -5.25
N LEU A 900 -3.63 43.48 -6.04
CA LEU A 900 -2.85 44.63 -5.59
C LEU A 900 -3.61 45.45 -4.52
N ALA A 901 -4.92 45.65 -4.70
CA ALA A 901 -5.75 46.34 -3.71
C ALA A 901 -5.84 45.56 -2.39
N MET A 902 -6.07 44.26 -2.47
CA MET A 902 -6.12 43.37 -1.30
C MET A 902 -4.77 43.24 -0.61
N ALA A 903 -3.66 43.12 -1.35
CA ALA A 903 -2.32 43.05 -0.80
C ALA A 903 -1.98 44.29 0.06
N LYS A 904 -2.39 45.49 -0.38
CA LYS A 904 -2.30 46.72 0.44
C LYS A 904 -3.07 46.59 1.75
N ARG A 905 -4.33 46.12 1.70
CA ARG A 905 -5.17 45.95 2.90
C ARG A 905 -4.54 44.92 3.87
N VAL A 906 -4.09 43.79 3.36
CA VAL A 906 -3.42 42.73 4.14
C VAL A 906 -2.17 43.26 4.84
N LYS A 907 -1.28 43.94 4.10
CA LYS A 907 -0.04 44.48 4.66
C LYS A 907 -0.29 45.65 5.62
N ALA A 908 -1.29 46.49 5.35
CA ALA A 908 -1.72 47.57 6.25
C ALA A 908 -2.24 47.02 7.60
N ALA A 909 -2.92 45.87 7.59
CA ALA A 909 -3.34 45.16 8.80
C ALA A 909 -2.17 44.44 9.53
N GLY A 910 -0.94 44.52 9.00
CA GLY A 910 0.25 43.86 9.55
C GLY A 910 0.18 42.34 9.45
N MET A 911 -0.49 41.81 8.43
CA MET A 911 -0.47 40.38 8.10
C MET A 911 0.48 40.09 6.96
N LYS A 912 0.91 38.83 6.90
CA LYS A 912 1.70 38.30 5.81
C LYS A 912 0.80 37.86 4.65
N LEU A 913 1.39 37.82 3.46
CA LEU A 913 0.68 37.50 2.22
C LEU A 913 1.25 36.20 1.64
N LEU A 914 0.37 35.21 1.47
CA LEU A 914 0.59 34.05 0.61
C LEU A 914 -0.13 34.31 -0.71
N LEU A 915 0.64 34.38 -1.81
CA LEU A 915 0.06 34.56 -3.14
C LEU A 915 -0.01 33.23 -3.86
N ASP A 916 -1.19 32.90 -4.38
CA ASP A 916 -1.44 31.68 -5.13
C ASP A 916 -1.76 31.98 -6.60
N PHE A 917 -0.87 31.53 -7.49
CA PHE A 917 -1.08 31.65 -8.93
C PHE A 917 -1.90 30.47 -9.45
N HIS A 918 -3.11 30.73 -9.93
CA HIS A 918 -3.94 29.67 -10.54
C HIS A 918 -3.52 29.32 -11.97
N TYR A 919 -2.82 30.23 -12.67
CA TYR A 919 -2.44 30.07 -14.08
C TYR A 919 -3.57 29.62 -15.00
N SER A 920 -4.78 30.12 -14.75
CA SER A 920 -6.00 29.84 -15.49
C SER A 920 -6.86 31.10 -15.54
N ASP A 921 -7.73 31.21 -16.56
CA ASP A 921 -8.77 32.25 -16.60
C ASP A 921 -10.02 31.84 -15.79
N TYR A 922 -10.17 30.55 -15.47
CA TYR A 922 -11.29 29.96 -14.74
C TYR A 922 -10.82 29.10 -13.56
N TRP A 923 -11.74 28.57 -12.77
CA TRP A 923 -11.46 27.71 -11.60
C TRP A 923 -10.43 26.61 -11.91
N ALA A 924 -9.46 26.45 -11.01
CA ALA A 924 -8.40 25.45 -11.13
C ALA A 924 -8.33 24.59 -9.85
N ASP A 925 -8.45 23.28 -10.03
CA ASP A 925 -8.43 22.24 -8.99
C ASP A 925 -7.85 20.93 -9.58
N PRO A 926 -7.65 19.84 -8.82
CA PRO A 926 -7.07 18.61 -9.36
C PRO A 926 -7.82 18.01 -10.56
N GLY A 927 -9.11 18.30 -10.73
CA GLY A 927 -9.91 17.82 -11.86
C GLY A 927 -9.83 18.70 -13.11
N LYS A 928 -9.41 19.97 -12.98
CA LYS A 928 -9.30 20.92 -14.11
C LYS A 928 -8.25 21.99 -13.86
N GLN A 929 -7.29 22.12 -14.78
CA GLN A 929 -6.19 23.10 -14.70
C GLN A 929 -5.93 23.75 -16.08
N TYR A 930 -6.99 24.15 -16.77
CA TYR A 930 -6.89 24.65 -18.14
C TYR A 930 -6.00 25.89 -18.24
N LYS A 931 -5.16 25.94 -19.27
CA LYS A 931 -4.33 27.12 -19.53
C LYS A 931 -5.20 28.36 -19.87
N PRO A 932 -4.69 29.58 -19.64
CA PRO A 932 -5.37 30.80 -20.04
C PRO A 932 -5.50 30.93 -21.56
N LYS A 933 -6.55 31.61 -22.02
CA LYS A 933 -6.82 31.90 -23.43
C LYS A 933 -5.65 32.62 -24.12
N ALA A 934 -4.95 33.49 -23.38
CA ALA A 934 -3.79 34.22 -23.91
C ALA A 934 -2.60 33.30 -24.25
N TRP A 935 -2.59 32.07 -23.73
CA TRP A 935 -1.51 31.10 -23.91
C TRP A 935 -1.91 29.94 -24.84
N GLU A 936 -3.13 29.96 -25.37
CA GLU A 936 -3.58 28.99 -26.37
C GLU A 936 -2.74 29.11 -27.64
N GLY A 937 -2.31 27.96 -28.19
CA GLY A 937 -1.52 27.89 -29.41
C GLY A 937 -0.03 28.21 -29.28
N LEU A 938 0.46 28.65 -28.10
CA LEU A 938 1.89 28.84 -27.87
C LEU A 938 2.65 27.52 -27.92
N ALA A 939 3.81 27.51 -28.57
CA ALA A 939 4.72 26.37 -28.49
C ALA A 939 5.27 26.25 -27.05
N PHE A 940 5.64 25.04 -26.61
CA PHE A 940 6.04 24.82 -25.21
C PHE A 940 7.17 25.76 -24.70
N PRO A 941 8.23 26.08 -25.47
CA PRO A 941 9.21 27.08 -25.04
C PRO A 941 8.63 28.49 -24.83
N GLU A 942 7.69 28.89 -25.69
CA GLU A 942 7.00 30.19 -25.60
C GLU A 942 6.01 30.20 -24.42
N LEU A 943 5.33 29.08 -24.17
CA LEU A 943 4.45 28.89 -23.02
C LEU A 943 5.22 29.02 -21.70
N LYS A 944 6.37 28.35 -21.58
CA LYS A 944 7.26 28.49 -20.40
C LYS A 944 7.69 29.94 -20.19
N LYS A 945 8.06 30.62 -21.28
CA LYS A 945 8.46 32.03 -21.22
C LYS A 945 7.28 32.92 -20.82
N ALA A 946 6.09 32.70 -21.36
CA ALA A 946 4.89 33.46 -21.03
C ALA A 946 4.51 33.29 -19.55
N LEU A 947 4.60 32.08 -19.02
CA LEU A 947 4.41 31.81 -17.60
C LEU A 947 5.45 32.58 -16.76
N TYR A 948 6.74 32.46 -17.10
CA TYR A 948 7.81 33.20 -16.42
C TYR A 948 7.55 34.71 -16.43
N ASP A 949 7.25 35.29 -17.59
CA ASP A 949 7.07 36.73 -17.78
C ASP A 949 5.87 37.25 -16.98
N TYR A 950 4.75 36.51 -17.00
CA TYR A 950 3.55 36.84 -16.23
C TYR A 950 3.83 36.80 -14.72
N THR A 951 4.43 35.72 -14.22
CA THR A 951 4.78 35.59 -12.80
C THR A 951 5.77 36.68 -12.38
N TYR A 952 6.79 36.97 -13.21
CA TYR A 952 7.78 38.00 -12.94
C TYR A 952 7.13 39.38 -12.84
N ASP A 953 6.26 39.73 -13.78
CA ASP A 953 5.58 41.03 -13.81
C ASP A 953 4.67 41.23 -12.59
N VAL A 954 3.87 40.22 -12.23
CA VAL A 954 3.02 40.26 -11.03
C VAL A 954 3.84 40.52 -9.76
N ILE A 955 4.90 39.73 -9.52
CA ILE A 955 5.72 39.88 -8.31
C ILE A 955 6.47 41.21 -8.33
N LYS A 956 6.93 41.67 -9.50
CA LYS A 956 7.56 42.98 -9.66
C LYS A 956 6.61 44.12 -9.32
N GLN A 957 5.35 44.06 -9.73
CA GLN A 957 4.35 45.08 -9.40
C GLN A 957 4.01 45.11 -7.90
N LEU A 958 3.85 43.95 -7.26
CA LEU A 958 3.66 43.86 -5.80
C LEU A 958 4.87 44.41 -5.04
N LYS A 959 6.09 44.09 -5.49
CA LYS A 959 7.33 44.62 -4.90
C LYS A 959 7.43 46.14 -5.08
N ALA A 960 7.11 46.67 -6.26
CA ALA A 960 7.10 48.10 -6.52
C ALA A 960 6.07 48.85 -5.66
N GLN A 961 4.96 48.19 -5.31
CA GLN A 961 3.93 48.70 -4.41
C GLN A 961 4.32 48.61 -2.92
N GLY A 962 5.39 47.89 -2.58
CA GLY A 962 5.79 47.64 -1.19
C GLY A 962 4.99 46.53 -0.50
N THR A 963 4.29 45.69 -1.26
CA THR A 963 3.40 44.62 -0.78
C THR A 963 3.90 43.23 -1.19
N THR A 964 5.22 43.06 -1.33
CA THR A 964 5.87 41.79 -1.69
C THR A 964 5.27 40.61 -0.90
N PRO A 965 4.85 39.52 -1.56
CA PRO A 965 4.39 38.31 -0.87
C PRO A 965 5.47 37.74 0.04
N ASP A 966 5.08 37.18 1.17
CA ASP A 966 5.99 36.47 2.08
C ASP A 966 6.23 35.03 1.57
N MET A 967 5.21 34.46 0.90
CA MET A 967 5.24 33.12 0.35
C MET A 967 4.44 33.07 -0.97
N VAL A 968 4.82 32.19 -1.89
CA VAL A 968 4.17 32.01 -3.20
C VAL A 968 3.93 30.54 -3.49
N GLN A 969 2.76 30.24 -4.05
CA GLN A 969 2.41 28.96 -4.69
C GLN A 969 2.44 29.12 -6.21
N ILE A 970 3.09 28.15 -6.89
CA ILE A 970 3.10 28.06 -8.35
C ILE A 970 2.05 27.02 -8.76
N GLY A 971 0.79 27.46 -8.81
CA GLY A 971 -0.37 26.59 -9.02
C GLY A 971 -1.10 26.23 -7.72
N ASN A 972 -2.40 26.02 -7.86
CA ASN A 972 -3.30 25.56 -6.80
C ASN A 972 -3.50 24.05 -6.91
N GLU A 973 -3.27 23.29 -5.85
CA GLU A 973 -3.60 21.85 -5.79
C GLU A 973 -3.06 21.03 -6.99
N ILE A 974 -1.74 21.06 -7.17
CA ILE A 974 -1.10 20.73 -8.45
C ILE A 974 -0.73 19.26 -8.65
N ASN A 975 -1.28 18.33 -7.85
CA ASN A 975 -0.92 16.91 -7.94
C ASN A 975 -1.21 16.31 -9.33
N HIS A 976 -2.18 16.86 -10.06
CA HIS A 976 -2.46 16.51 -11.46
C HIS A 976 -1.89 17.50 -12.50
N GLY A 977 -1.19 18.54 -12.03
CA GLY A 977 -0.44 19.51 -12.85
C GLY A 977 -1.03 20.92 -12.90
N ILE A 978 -0.56 21.71 -13.86
CA ILE A 978 -1.00 23.09 -14.15
C ILE A 978 -1.04 23.31 -15.66
N VAL A 979 -1.73 24.34 -16.15
CA VAL A 979 -1.61 24.82 -17.55
C VAL A 979 -1.77 23.68 -18.57
N TRP A 980 -2.87 22.95 -18.47
CA TRP A 980 -3.12 21.76 -19.28
C TRP A 980 -3.28 22.09 -20.78
N PRO A 981 -2.90 21.16 -21.69
CA PRO A 981 -2.41 19.80 -21.39
C PRO A 981 -0.91 19.70 -21.03
N GLU A 982 -0.07 20.65 -21.41
CA GLU A 982 1.39 20.51 -21.38
C GLU A 982 1.97 20.36 -19.98
N GLY A 983 1.36 21.01 -18.98
CA GLY A 983 1.74 20.82 -17.58
C GLY A 983 0.90 19.78 -16.84
N ASN A 984 0.24 18.84 -17.52
CA ASN A 984 -0.44 17.72 -16.85
C ASN A 984 0.58 16.73 -16.26
N VAL A 985 0.21 16.00 -15.20
CA VAL A 985 1.05 14.95 -14.58
C VAL A 985 1.42 13.81 -15.54
N GLN A 986 0.69 13.61 -16.64
CA GLN A 986 1.09 12.71 -17.75
C GLN A 986 2.36 13.18 -18.49
N HIS A 987 2.78 14.43 -18.29
CA HIS A 987 3.94 15.06 -18.90
C HIS A 987 4.87 15.63 -17.82
N LEU A 988 5.33 14.77 -16.90
CA LEU A 988 6.09 15.16 -15.71
C LEU A 988 7.27 16.10 -15.98
N ASP A 989 8.03 15.88 -17.06
CA ASP A 989 9.15 16.74 -17.44
C ASP A 989 8.66 18.16 -17.79
N SER A 990 7.62 18.26 -18.61
CA SER A 990 7.03 19.55 -19.00
C SER A 990 6.41 20.28 -17.82
N LEU A 991 5.68 19.56 -16.95
CA LEU A 991 5.14 20.09 -15.70
C LEU A 991 6.26 20.66 -14.81
N ALA A 992 7.31 19.89 -14.54
CA ALA A 992 8.42 20.36 -13.71
C ALA A 992 9.12 21.59 -14.31
N GLN A 993 9.24 21.68 -15.64
CA GLN A 993 9.80 22.85 -16.31
C GLN A 993 8.93 24.10 -16.17
N LEU A 994 7.60 23.97 -16.18
CA LEU A 994 6.68 25.08 -15.92
C LEU A 994 6.76 25.53 -14.45
N LEU A 995 6.84 24.59 -13.51
CA LEU A 995 7.05 24.91 -12.09
C LEU A 995 8.38 25.64 -11.85
N ASN A 996 9.45 25.17 -12.49
CA ASN A 996 10.76 25.82 -12.43
C ASN A 996 10.73 27.23 -13.02
N ALA A 997 10.02 27.44 -14.14
CA ALA A 997 9.86 28.77 -14.74
C ALA A 997 9.15 29.74 -13.78
N GLY A 998 8.04 29.32 -13.18
CA GLY A 998 7.31 30.12 -12.19
C GLY A 998 8.17 30.43 -10.95
N THR A 999 8.84 29.43 -10.38
CA THR A 999 9.73 29.61 -9.22
C THR A 999 10.90 30.54 -9.55
N ALA A 1000 11.53 30.39 -10.72
CA ALA A 1000 12.62 31.26 -11.16
C ALA A 1000 12.17 32.71 -11.34
N ALA A 1001 10.94 32.94 -11.83
CA ALA A 1001 10.39 34.27 -11.96
C ALA A 1001 10.23 34.97 -10.60
N VAL A 1002 9.69 34.26 -9.60
CA VAL A 1002 9.57 34.77 -8.23
C VAL A 1002 10.94 35.09 -7.65
N LYS A 1003 11.87 34.13 -7.67
CA LYS A 1003 13.21 34.28 -7.06
C LYS A 1003 14.08 35.32 -7.79
N ALA A 1004 13.81 35.61 -9.07
CA ALA A 1004 14.49 36.67 -9.81
C ALA A 1004 14.09 38.08 -9.35
N VAL A 1005 12.84 38.27 -8.87
CA VAL A 1005 12.38 39.54 -8.30
C VAL A 1005 12.83 39.67 -6.85
N ASP A 1006 12.67 38.60 -6.06
CA ASP A 1006 13.12 38.58 -4.67
C ASP A 1006 13.49 37.16 -4.22
N PRO A 1007 14.78 36.86 -4.00
CA PRO A 1007 15.21 35.52 -3.60
C PRO A 1007 14.76 35.16 -2.18
N ALA A 1008 14.29 36.11 -1.37
CA ALA A 1008 13.86 35.87 0.02
C ALA A 1008 12.43 35.32 0.13
N ILE A 1009 11.63 35.37 -0.94
CA ILE A 1009 10.26 34.85 -0.95
C ILE A 1009 10.29 33.34 -0.75
N GLN A 1010 9.44 32.83 0.15
CA GLN A 1010 9.27 31.40 0.39
C GLN A 1010 8.46 30.75 -0.74
N MET A 1011 8.85 29.56 -1.17
CA MET A 1011 8.15 28.78 -2.19
C MET A 1011 7.42 27.61 -1.54
N MET A 1012 6.12 27.50 -1.80
CA MET A 1012 5.32 26.35 -1.38
C MET A 1012 5.04 25.45 -2.58
N LEU A 1013 5.25 24.15 -2.41
CA LEU A 1013 4.74 23.12 -3.32
C LEU A 1013 3.39 22.62 -2.77
N HIS A 1014 2.28 22.94 -3.45
CA HIS A 1014 0.93 22.69 -2.95
C HIS A 1014 0.27 21.48 -3.61
N VAL A 1015 0.07 20.41 -2.85
CA VAL A 1015 -0.52 19.14 -3.28
C VAL A 1015 -1.92 19.02 -2.63
N ALA A 1016 -2.88 18.43 -3.35
CA ALA A 1016 -4.17 18.07 -2.74
C ALA A 1016 -4.12 16.69 -2.08
N LEU A 1017 -5.26 16.24 -1.52
CA LEU A 1017 -5.44 14.88 -1.02
C LEU A 1017 -4.51 14.53 0.16
N GLY A 1018 -4.41 15.41 1.16
CA GLY A 1018 -3.44 15.30 2.25
C GLY A 1018 -3.50 14.05 3.13
N GLY A 1019 -4.55 13.21 3.05
CA GLY A 1019 -4.56 11.87 3.66
C GLY A 1019 -4.20 10.73 2.71
N GLN A 1020 -4.13 10.97 1.40
CA GLN A 1020 -3.69 9.99 0.39
C GLN A 1020 -2.18 10.03 0.23
N HIS A 1021 -1.48 9.40 1.18
CA HIS A 1021 -0.01 9.37 1.26
C HIS A 1021 0.70 9.09 -0.08
N ASP A 1022 0.22 8.12 -0.85
CA ASP A 1022 0.86 7.69 -2.08
C ASP A 1022 0.80 8.76 -3.17
N GLU A 1023 -0.24 9.61 -3.16
CA GLU A 1023 -0.39 10.73 -4.08
C GLU A 1023 0.69 11.80 -3.80
N SER A 1024 0.83 12.22 -2.54
CA SER A 1024 1.85 13.19 -2.12
C SER A 1024 3.25 12.69 -2.45
N VAL A 1025 3.57 11.44 -2.09
CA VAL A 1025 4.91 10.87 -2.33
C VAL A 1025 5.20 10.73 -3.82
N PHE A 1026 4.25 10.20 -4.61
CA PHE A 1026 4.43 10.06 -6.05
C PHE A 1026 4.76 11.41 -6.69
N PHE A 1027 4.00 12.45 -6.34
CA PHE A 1027 4.17 13.78 -6.92
C PHE A 1027 5.51 14.40 -6.51
N ILE A 1028 5.80 14.44 -5.20
CA ILE A 1028 7.00 15.10 -4.66
C ILE A 1028 8.28 14.40 -5.11
N ASP A 1029 8.32 13.07 -5.11
CA ASP A 1029 9.48 12.30 -5.62
C ASP A 1029 9.76 12.67 -7.08
N ASN A 1030 8.73 12.77 -7.92
CA ASN A 1030 8.88 13.13 -9.33
C ASN A 1030 9.30 14.58 -9.55
N MET A 1031 8.84 15.51 -8.70
CA MET A 1031 9.24 16.92 -8.76
C MET A 1031 10.69 17.13 -8.31
N LEU A 1032 11.11 16.49 -7.20
CA LEU A 1032 12.49 16.54 -6.71
C LEU A 1032 13.48 15.93 -7.71
N ARG A 1033 13.14 14.78 -8.31
CA ARG A 1033 13.96 14.14 -9.37
C ARG A 1033 14.19 15.06 -10.57
N ARG A 1034 13.29 16.02 -10.81
CA ARG A 1034 13.34 17.01 -11.90
C ARG A 1034 13.86 18.39 -11.48
N GLY A 1035 14.36 18.50 -10.25
CA GLY A 1035 15.00 19.71 -9.74
C GLY A 1035 14.04 20.84 -9.38
N VAL A 1036 12.75 20.55 -9.15
CA VAL A 1036 11.79 21.55 -8.67
C VAL A 1036 12.18 21.98 -7.25
N HIS A 1037 12.36 23.29 -7.07
CA HIS A 1037 12.72 23.89 -5.79
C HIS A 1037 11.48 24.35 -5.02
N PHE A 1038 11.43 24.01 -3.73
CA PHE A 1038 10.43 24.49 -2.78
C PHE A 1038 11.00 24.50 -1.35
N ASP A 1039 10.46 25.40 -0.53
CA ASP A 1039 10.86 25.63 0.85
C ASP A 1039 9.97 24.86 1.84
N VAL A 1040 8.68 24.70 1.51
CA VAL A 1040 7.66 24.04 2.34
C VAL A 1040 6.68 23.24 1.49
N ILE A 1041 6.18 22.14 2.04
CA ILE A 1041 5.11 21.34 1.42
C ILE A 1041 3.76 21.86 1.94
N GLY A 1042 2.86 22.21 1.02
CA GLY A 1042 1.48 22.56 1.31
C GLY A 1042 0.57 21.38 0.97
N GLU A 1043 -0.35 21.02 1.86
CA GLU A 1043 -1.36 19.96 1.63
C GLU A 1043 -2.77 20.53 1.76
N SER A 1044 -3.68 20.15 0.85
CA SER A 1044 -5.12 20.35 1.05
C SER A 1044 -5.76 19.15 1.71
N TYR A 1045 -6.58 19.37 2.73
CA TYR A 1045 -7.25 18.29 3.45
C TYR A 1045 -8.71 18.62 3.75
N TYR A 1046 -9.59 17.83 3.12
CA TYR A 1046 -11.03 17.84 3.38
C TYR A 1046 -11.46 16.46 3.90
N PRO A 1047 -11.78 16.30 5.20
CA PRO A 1047 -12.02 15.00 5.83
C PRO A 1047 -13.10 14.11 5.19
N LYS A 1048 -13.98 14.69 4.36
CA LYS A 1048 -15.03 13.96 3.64
C LYS A 1048 -14.48 13.16 2.45
N TRP A 1049 -13.39 13.62 1.84
CA TRP A 1049 -12.84 13.09 0.59
C TRP A 1049 -11.36 12.67 0.71
N HIS A 1050 -10.58 13.32 1.58
CA HIS A 1050 -9.12 13.19 1.61
C HIS A 1050 -8.63 12.19 2.68
N GLY A 1051 -9.38 11.10 2.90
CA GLY A 1051 -9.06 10.13 3.95
C GLY A 1051 -9.38 10.60 5.36
N THR A 1052 -8.88 9.87 6.36
CA THR A 1052 -9.14 10.15 7.78
C THR A 1052 -8.11 11.13 8.38
N LEU A 1053 -8.38 11.62 9.60
CA LEU A 1053 -7.44 12.47 10.34
C LEU A 1053 -6.13 11.73 10.68
N ASP A 1054 -6.23 10.42 10.89
CA ASP A 1054 -5.06 9.57 11.10
C ASP A 1054 -4.22 9.48 9.84
N ASP A 1055 -4.86 9.29 8.67
CA ASP A 1055 -4.17 9.29 7.38
C ASP A 1055 -3.44 10.62 7.12
N LEU A 1056 -4.06 11.77 7.44
CA LEU A 1056 -3.41 13.07 7.36
C LEU A 1056 -2.17 13.14 8.27
N ARG A 1057 -2.32 12.78 9.56
CA ARG A 1057 -1.19 12.84 10.50
C ARG A 1057 -0.04 11.94 10.04
N ASP A 1058 -0.36 10.74 9.61
CA ASP A 1058 0.62 9.73 9.26
C ASP A 1058 1.32 10.13 7.94
N ASN A 1059 0.60 10.72 6.97
CA ASN A 1059 1.18 11.33 5.77
C ASN A 1059 2.14 12.48 6.12
N LEU A 1060 1.69 13.49 6.89
CA LEU A 1060 2.51 14.65 7.24
C LEU A 1060 3.80 14.27 7.98
N ASN A 1061 3.75 13.27 8.86
CA ASN A 1061 4.94 12.75 9.54
C ASN A 1061 5.92 12.08 8.58
N ASP A 1062 5.43 11.27 7.63
CA ASP A 1062 6.30 10.68 6.60
C ASP A 1062 6.93 11.75 5.71
N LEU A 1063 6.14 12.72 5.22
CA LEU A 1063 6.64 13.79 4.35
C LEU A 1063 7.79 14.58 4.98
N VAL A 1064 7.64 14.98 6.26
CA VAL A 1064 8.72 15.65 7.00
C VAL A 1064 9.95 14.75 7.13
N ARG A 1065 9.78 13.48 7.54
CA ARG A 1065 10.88 12.53 7.73
C ARG A 1065 11.59 12.17 6.42
N ARG A 1066 10.84 12.09 5.32
CA ARG A 1066 11.30 11.65 4.00
C ARG A 1066 12.07 12.73 3.27
N TYR A 1067 11.51 13.95 3.24
CA TYR A 1067 12.02 15.04 2.42
C TYR A 1067 12.85 16.06 3.17
N ASP A 1068 12.83 16.00 4.51
CA ASP A 1068 13.43 17.03 5.35
C ASP A 1068 12.94 18.44 4.99
N LYS A 1069 11.62 18.56 4.72
CA LYS A 1069 10.92 19.84 4.53
C LYS A 1069 9.90 20.11 5.63
N ASP A 1070 9.55 21.38 5.82
CA ASP A 1070 8.43 21.76 6.67
C ASP A 1070 7.09 21.49 5.95
N VAL A 1071 6.00 21.37 6.71
CA VAL A 1071 4.64 21.11 6.17
C VAL A 1071 3.61 22.13 6.67
N ILE A 1072 2.65 22.47 5.82
CA ILE A 1072 1.48 23.31 6.13
C ILE A 1072 0.23 22.65 5.53
N VAL A 1073 -0.88 22.60 6.27
CA VAL A 1073 -2.18 22.28 5.66
C VAL A 1073 -2.77 23.58 5.14
N VAL A 1074 -2.54 23.86 3.85
CA VAL A 1074 -2.79 25.18 3.25
C VAL A 1074 -4.22 25.33 2.74
N GLU A 1075 -5.00 24.25 2.69
CA GLU A 1075 -6.45 24.34 2.56
C GLU A 1075 -7.14 23.28 3.43
N TYR A 1076 -8.14 23.71 4.20
CA TYR A 1076 -9.09 22.84 4.89
C TYR A 1076 -10.35 23.65 5.22
N SER A 1077 -11.45 22.98 5.59
CA SER A 1077 -12.71 23.66 5.94
C SER A 1077 -13.28 23.22 7.29
N ALA A 1078 -13.32 21.91 7.54
CA ALA A 1078 -13.91 21.30 8.73
C ALA A 1078 -12.85 20.80 9.74
N ARG A 1079 -13.32 20.38 10.92
CA ARG A 1079 -12.48 19.75 11.98
C ARG A 1079 -11.31 20.65 12.43
N LYS A 1080 -11.55 21.96 12.51
CA LYS A 1080 -10.56 23.02 12.77
C LYS A 1080 -9.58 22.69 13.92
N GLU A 1081 -10.08 22.28 15.08
CA GLU A 1081 -9.22 21.92 16.23
C GLU A 1081 -8.29 20.73 15.95
N ALA A 1082 -8.82 19.68 15.33
CA ALA A 1082 -8.07 18.45 15.05
C ALA A 1082 -6.98 18.68 14.00
N VAL A 1083 -7.30 19.41 12.91
CA VAL A 1083 -6.33 19.74 11.86
C VAL A 1083 -5.21 20.62 12.42
N HIS A 1084 -5.53 21.66 13.19
CA HIS A 1084 -4.50 22.49 13.86
C HIS A 1084 -3.63 21.64 14.78
N LYS A 1085 -4.23 20.79 15.61
CA LYS A 1085 -3.48 19.90 16.51
C LYS A 1085 -2.52 19.00 15.73
N ILE A 1086 -3.00 18.30 14.71
CA ILE A 1086 -2.18 17.39 13.90
C ILE A 1086 -0.98 18.12 13.32
N VAL A 1087 -1.19 19.26 12.68
CA VAL A 1087 -0.10 19.99 12.02
C VAL A 1087 0.89 20.53 13.05
N PHE A 1088 0.44 21.23 14.09
CA PHE A 1088 1.37 21.84 15.05
C PHE A 1088 2.06 20.83 15.98
N ASP A 1089 1.53 19.61 16.12
CA ASP A 1089 2.14 18.54 16.91
C ASP A 1089 3.16 17.71 16.10
N ILE A 1090 3.37 17.99 14.81
CA ILE A 1090 4.40 17.32 14.01
C ILE A 1090 5.78 17.51 14.68
N PRO A 1091 6.55 16.42 14.92
CA PRO A 1091 7.80 16.46 15.67
C PRO A 1091 8.81 17.48 15.14
N GLY A 1092 9.62 18.04 16.05
CA GLY A 1092 10.63 19.04 15.72
C GLY A 1092 10.07 20.42 15.34
N GLY A 1093 8.77 20.66 15.52
CA GLY A 1093 8.13 21.93 15.15
C GLY A 1093 8.13 22.17 13.63
N ARG A 1094 8.08 21.08 12.87
CA ARG A 1094 8.17 21.04 11.40
C ARG A 1094 6.83 21.25 10.71
N GLY A 1095 5.73 21.05 11.42
CA GLY A 1095 4.41 21.52 10.97
C GLY A 1095 4.24 23.00 11.31
N LYS A 1096 4.20 23.83 10.27
CA LYS A 1096 4.26 25.29 10.41
C LYS A 1096 2.91 25.94 10.49
N GLY A 1097 1.83 25.28 10.09
CA GLY A 1097 0.52 25.82 10.35
C GLY A 1097 -0.55 25.41 9.38
N THR A 1098 -1.66 26.15 9.43
CA THR A 1098 -2.86 25.84 8.67
C THR A 1098 -3.43 27.10 8.01
N CYS A 1099 -4.13 26.92 6.90
CA CYS A 1099 -4.86 27.99 6.23
C CYS A 1099 -6.28 27.52 5.92
N ILE A 1100 -7.27 28.18 6.51
CA ILE A 1100 -8.68 27.82 6.31
C ILE A 1100 -9.17 28.40 4.97
N TRP A 1101 -9.89 27.58 4.21
CA TRP A 1101 -10.41 27.96 2.90
C TRP A 1101 -11.72 28.74 3.01
N GLU A 1102 -11.76 29.95 2.46
CA GLU A 1102 -12.93 30.82 2.30
C GLU A 1102 -13.90 30.91 3.51
N PRO A 1103 -13.38 31.18 4.73
CA PRO A 1103 -14.18 31.12 5.94
C PRO A 1103 -15.20 32.27 6.05
N LEU A 1104 -15.15 33.26 5.15
CA LEU A 1104 -16.05 34.42 5.20
C LEU A 1104 -17.47 34.09 4.73
N SER A 1105 -17.66 33.03 3.94
CA SER A 1105 -18.96 32.76 3.31
C SER A 1105 -19.23 31.30 2.94
N THR A 1106 -18.22 30.42 3.02
CA THR A 1106 -18.35 29.03 2.60
C THR A 1106 -18.02 28.08 3.76
N TRP A 1107 -18.58 26.86 3.70
CA TRP A 1107 -18.33 25.69 4.56
C TRP A 1107 -17.84 25.98 5.99
N GLU A 1108 -18.73 25.86 6.99
CA GLU A 1108 -18.44 26.24 8.38
C GLU A 1108 -17.86 27.67 8.49
N SER A 1109 -18.56 28.63 7.86
CA SER A 1109 -18.16 30.04 7.79
C SER A 1109 -18.13 30.69 9.18
N PHE A 1110 -17.24 31.66 9.35
CA PHE A 1110 -17.12 32.50 10.56
C PHE A 1110 -18.25 33.52 10.70
N PHE A 1111 -18.93 33.81 9.58
CA PHE A 1111 -19.99 34.79 9.54
C PHE A 1111 -21.28 34.14 9.03
N ASP A 1112 -22.41 34.54 9.60
CA ASP A 1112 -23.73 34.18 9.10
C ASP A 1112 -24.05 34.92 7.77
N ARG A 1113 -25.23 34.69 7.21
CA ARG A 1113 -25.63 35.29 5.93
C ARG A 1113 -25.79 36.81 6.01
N GLU A 1114 -26.00 37.33 7.21
CA GLU A 1114 -26.15 38.74 7.53
C GLU A 1114 -24.80 39.41 7.87
N GLY A 1115 -23.70 38.64 7.88
CA GLY A 1115 -22.34 39.10 8.13
C GLY A 1115 -21.95 39.18 9.60
N ASN A 1116 -22.71 38.58 10.53
CA ASN A 1116 -22.36 38.57 11.95
C ASN A 1116 -21.42 37.40 12.29
N ALA A 1117 -20.38 37.68 13.06
CA ALA A 1117 -19.42 36.68 13.53
C ALA A 1117 -20.10 35.65 14.44
N ASN A 1118 -19.68 34.39 14.33
CA ASN A 1118 -20.13 33.28 15.15
C ASN A 1118 -18.96 32.67 15.95
N ASP A 1119 -19.25 31.60 16.69
CA ASP A 1119 -18.28 30.98 17.60
C ASP A 1119 -17.09 30.31 16.90
N TYR A 1120 -17.18 30.02 15.58
CA TYR A 1120 -16.03 29.52 14.83
C TYR A 1120 -14.91 30.55 14.71
N LEU A 1121 -15.22 31.85 14.70
CA LEU A 1121 -14.18 32.89 14.66
C LEU A 1121 -13.42 32.94 16.00
N LYS A 1122 -14.17 32.91 17.12
CA LYS A 1122 -13.63 32.93 18.49
C LYS A 1122 -12.73 31.75 18.81
N LEU A 1123 -12.90 30.63 18.09
CA LEU A 1123 -12.02 29.47 18.20
C LEU A 1123 -10.53 29.85 17.95
N TYR A 1124 -10.27 30.81 17.06
CA TYR A 1124 -8.91 31.17 16.64
C TYR A 1124 -8.16 32.00 17.69
N ASP A 1125 -8.85 32.66 18.63
CA ASP A 1125 -8.20 33.26 19.80
C ASP A 1125 -7.46 32.20 20.62
N ARG A 1126 -8.08 31.02 20.77
CA ARG A 1126 -7.48 29.87 21.46
C ARG A 1126 -6.28 29.32 20.68
N PHE A 1127 -6.39 29.22 19.35
CA PHE A 1127 -5.28 28.75 18.52
C PHE A 1127 -4.09 29.70 18.53
N LYS A 1128 -4.33 31.02 18.44
CA LYS A 1128 -3.31 32.06 18.58
C LYS A 1128 -2.56 31.92 19.89
N ALA A 1129 -3.28 31.86 21.00
CA ALA A 1129 -2.70 31.73 22.34
C ALA A 1129 -1.89 30.42 22.48
N LYS A 1130 -2.35 29.33 21.87
CA LYS A 1130 -1.69 28.02 21.97
C LYS A 1130 -0.47 27.85 21.07
N TYR A 1131 -0.56 28.31 19.83
CA TYR A 1131 0.40 27.94 18.77
C TYR A 1131 1.32 29.08 18.33
N LEU A 1132 0.86 30.33 18.39
CA LEU A 1132 1.65 31.50 17.96
C LEU A 1132 2.35 32.23 19.11
N GLN A 1133 1.83 32.14 20.34
CA GLN A 1133 2.43 32.77 21.53
C GLN A 1133 3.31 31.76 22.29
N ARG A 1134 4.61 31.75 22.00
CA ARG A 1134 5.66 31.19 22.87
C ARG A 1134 6.90 32.04 22.81
#